data_AF-A0A0Z8CTU5-F1
#
_entry.id   AF-A0A0Z8CTU5-F1
#
_cell.length_a   1.000
_cell.length_b   1.000
_cell.length_c   1.000
_cell.angle_alpha   90.00
_cell.angle_beta   90.00
_cell.angle_gamma   90.00
#
_symmetry.space_group_name_H-M   'P 1'
#
loop_
_entity.id
_entity.type
_entity.pdbx_description
1 polymer ?
#
loop_
_entity_poly.entity_id
_entity_poly.type
_entity_poly.pdbx_seq_one_letter_code
_entity_poly.pdbx_strand_id
1 'polypeptide(L)'
;MYTKKIALKQLAISSTTVAIVSSLWGSQPPIVYANDASTVSVQYHYIAQDELTSSEKDSVLSKLKTVSPSKETATENQTIYLIYKTEPKKIFGILPATGETGINLLTIGGGLLLVLGISLAGKGKKRRIISSILLLTATGSILPIQSIQALESNLLAGYNQVHQLKVGDQLPDPSNIKQYQYVGYVTDKDIGPQSTENKESSSTTASSQQQDSTDSAINNETLLFNLKKLDPTSDNQQLKKAANNIGADHKLASSKTISLVPMADKAIISDIQGREENINTLLAHFEDGSTLFFPLQYTENKDKRAYYQVADWGVTYSPLQTLQDYSDILDKVVPSLQAVEFRSENMYTALSITENQEQQMDRLYLEEPFNKVKTNIRDYLKKALINDESVKLDDPESVTQTIRTIEENKEIILLSLAYLDRWYDIDYGEINSKELTMFHTDFFGGEADALDALITFGQNDYQSYSPQRSYFSYAENFASVTDKASLTDFLEAYREIFLPEMSDNDWFKQTTDAFIVETKSTVLSDEDNSRLNVYERLKDPQIPEEVITPRIRDTYPNMLLPLLTTSEDNVYIISNLSNLIFSSYDRYIDQSLKLSNPEVYQAELSKIKEQILADAELYRAHYDMWYRILPDYHKHTLLYFQPVWGGHGNYAYDASSYAWKGVWYSDTGKLTPEFVEKMQNDATAETTAAIQEVFGPSGTYFLPELTWAGAYAWRQEVNFVITPLLGTDGAVTLTHEMVHAFDYDKFLLDHNRRAGMQLEAFPEGMLQAPDRVDYPIIGFNSLSDYSGHTGTRYHNVSPERFQNSADLQQYMQGLFDLIYTLEYAEGTAILKQDKDTQRQWFHKLETKEKLIPGAEEYGPYGVNLKRDFTDEEWNSIELKTVDDLVDNDVTVRRESANRIERDPDNPEEVMNNGYHKLSLFAPIWATATTERVPGDLSFRRTAFELLAEKGYENGMVPYMSNQYKQADSDVVPDSLIFANILPEYNGDYKTFKKAMYQERVQKLAFLKPVTINYDGQELTVANYEQLQELMDQAVLADVVAGNFTTENTKVSELKGLLHDAYLKLTDDYRTSIFTE
;
A
#
# COMPACT_ATOMS: atom_id res chain seq x y z
N MET A 1 1.75 46.29 -63.49
CA MET A 1 1.16 45.14 -62.75
C MET A 1 2.02 44.86 -61.54
N TYR A 2 1.40 44.55 -60.38
CA TYR A 2 2.07 44.39 -59.08
C TYR A 2 1.05 43.85 -58.03
N THR A 3 1.53 43.34 -56.87
CA THR A 3 0.78 43.05 -55.61
C THR A 3 -0.27 41.91 -55.62
N LYS A 4 -0.63 41.19 -54.53
CA LYS A 4 -0.25 41.01 -53.08
C LYS A 4 -0.87 39.64 -52.60
N LYS A 5 -0.83 39.08 -51.36
CA LYS A 5 -0.39 39.42 -49.97
C LYS A 5 -0.23 38.11 -49.12
N ILE A 6 0.75 38.02 -48.20
CA ILE A 6 0.71 37.55 -46.77
C ILE A 6 0.13 36.15 -46.34
N ALA A 7 0.60 35.42 -45.29
CA ALA A 7 1.88 35.37 -44.53
C ALA A 7 1.93 34.32 -43.37
N LEU A 8 3.15 33.86 -42.98
CA LEU A 8 3.68 33.48 -41.62
C LEU A 8 2.96 32.40 -40.74
N LYS A 9 3.62 31.65 -39.81
CA LYS A 9 5.01 31.17 -39.62
C LYS A 9 5.10 30.10 -38.48
N GLN A 10 6.16 29.27 -38.47
CA GLN A 10 6.54 28.35 -37.36
C GLN A 10 7.59 28.95 -36.40
N LEU A 11 7.87 28.28 -35.27
CA LEU A 11 9.24 28.04 -34.77
C LEU A 11 9.35 26.83 -33.79
N ALA A 12 10.55 26.24 -33.69
CA ALA A 12 11.03 25.28 -32.68
C ALA A 12 12.58 25.33 -32.66
N ILE A 13 13.27 24.84 -31.60
CA ILE A 13 14.73 24.49 -31.57
C ILE A 13 15.12 23.84 -30.22
N SER A 14 16.22 23.08 -30.19
CA SER A 14 16.74 22.31 -29.04
C SER A 14 18.13 22.80 -28.52
N SER A 15 18.76 22.02 -27.62
CA SER A 15 19.87 22.37 -26.70
C SER A 15 21.31 22.21 -27.26
N THR A 16 22.33 22.74 -26.54
CA THR A 16 23.50 22.05 -25.90
C THR A 16 24.42 23.14 -25.20
N THR A 17 25.64 22.84 -24.74
CA THR A 17 26.22 23.36 -23.46
C THR A 17 27.66 23.97 -23.53
N VAL A 18 28.18 24.50 -22.39
CA VAL A 18 29.57 24.93 -22.00
C VAL A 18 30.19 26.22 -22.64
N ALA A 19 31.19 26.95 -22.08
CA ALA A 19 32.04 26.76 -20.86
C ALA A 19 32.70 28.07 -20.27
N ILE A 20 33.04 28.01 -18.97
CA ILE A 20 34.19 28.58 -18.18
C ILE A 20 34.62 30.08 -18.27
N VAL A 21 34.36 30.80 -17.17
CA VAL A 21 35.18 31.78 -16.37
C VAL A 21 36.45 32.46 -16.93
N SER A 22 36.50 33.82 -16.93
CA SER A 22 37.64 34.62 -16.38
C SER A 22 37.43 36.17 -16.28
N SER A 23 37.18 36.67 -15.07
CA SER A 23 37.77 37.88 -14.42
C SER A 23 38.12 39.22 -15.16
N LEU A 24 37.47 40.31 -14.67
CA LEU A 24 38.01 41.66 -14.31
C LEU A 24 38.06 42.88 -15.28
N TRP A 25 37.21 43.87 -14.93
CA TRP A 25 37.42 45.35 -14.82
C TRP A 25 37.25 46.30 -16.03
N GLY A 26 36.52 47.41 -15.79
CA GLY A 26 36.14 48.39 -16.83
C GLY A 26 35.37 49.66 -16.41
N SER A 27 35.55 50.20 -15.19
CA SER A 27 35.08 51.53 -14.71
C SER A 27 33.55 51.82 -14.55
N GLN A 28 33.21 52.59 -13.51
CA GLN A 28 31.88 53.12 -13.19
C GLN A 28 31.85 54.65 -13.27
N PRO A 29 30.76 55.29 -13.71
CA PRO A 29 30.37 56.65 -13.32
C PRO A 29 29.50 56.63 -12.05
N PRO A 30 29.48 57.69 -11.23
CA PRO A 30 28.86 57.65 -9.90
C PRO A 30 27.34 57.86 -9.90
N ILE A 31 26.65 57.21 -8.96
CA ILE A 31 25.30 57.59 -8.50
C ILE A 31 25.42 58.20 -7.10
N VAL A 32 24.66 59.27 -6.85
CA VAL A 32 24.69 60.05 -5.61
C VAL A 32 23.90 59.35 -4.51
N TYR A 33 24.51 59.19 -3.33
CA TYR A 33 23.83 58.70 -2.14
C TYR A 33 22.73 59.68 -1.67
N ALA A 34 21.56 59.15 -1.40
CA ALA A 34 20.53 59.80 -0.58
C ALA A 34 20.37 58.96 0.71
N ASN A 35 20.29 59.64 1.85
CA ASN A 35 20.56 59.02 3.17
C ASN A 35 19.78 57.75 3.48
N ASP A 36 20.46 56.91 4.26
CA ASP A 36 20.05 55.59 4.70
C ASP A 36 18.63 55.55 5.27
N ALA A 37 17.80 54.71 4.67
CA ALA A 37 16.72 54.05 5.37
C ALA A 37 17.14 52.58 5.51
N SER A 38 17.46 52.17 6.73
CA SER A 38 17.83 50.78 7.02
C SER A 38 16.79 49.83 6.44
N THR A 39 17.25 48.93 5.57
CA THR A 39 16.41 47.84 5.06
C THR A 39 16.55 46.64 5.97
N VAL A 40 15.44 45.99 6.23
CA VAL A 40 15.34 44.82 7.11
C VAL A 40 14.66 43.69 6.36
N SER A 41 15.21 42.50 6.54
CA SER A 41 14.81 41.27 5.90
C SER A 41 13.89 40.50 6.84
N VAL A 42 12.58 40.54 6.57
CA VAL A 42 11.58 39.77 7.33
C VAL A 42 11.24 38.52 6.56
N GLN A 43 11.37 37.36 7.20
CA GLN A 43 11.10 36.05 6.60
C GLN A 43 9.76 35.53 7.10
N TYR A 44 8.87 35.16 6.20
CA TYR A 44 7.58 34.54 6.49
C TYR A 44 7.66 33.04 6.19
N HIS A 45 7.44 32.22 7.20
CA HIS A 45 7.28 30.78 7.11
C HIS A 45 5.80 30.45 7.35
N TYR A 46 5.19 29.69 6.47
CA TYR A 46 3.80 29.25 6.58
C TYR A 46 3.80 27.81 7.09
N ILE A 47 3.02 27.53 8.12
CA ILE A 47 2.98 26.23 8.81
C ILE A 47 1.52 25.85 9.04
N ALA A 48 1.12 24.66 8.63
CA ALA A 48 -0.13 24.09 9.10
C ALA A 48 0.06 23.56 10.53
N GLN A 49 -0.94 23.79 11.39
CA GLN A 49 -1.00 23.35 12.79
C GLN A 49 -0.87 21.82 12.95
N ASP A 50 -1.06 21.11 11.84
CA ASP A 50 -0.99 19.66 11.73
C ASP A 50 0.46 19.18 11.40
N GLU A 51 1.38 20.11 11.07
CA GLU A 51 2.84 19.86 10.92
C GLU A 51 3.62 20.02 12.24
N LEU A 52 3.08 20.79 13.20
CA LEU A 52 3.74 21.04 14.49
C LEU A 52 3.80 19.74 15.30
N THR A 53 5.01 19.33 15.70
CA THR A 53 5.19 18.21 16.66
C THR A 53 4.46 18.52 17.96
N SER A 54 4.07 17.50 18.73
CA SER A 54 3.31 17.68 19.99
C SER A 54 3.96 18.70 20.94
N SER A 55 5.29 18.68 21.06
CA SER A 55 6.07 19.64 21.85
C SER A 55 6.08 21.07 21.30
N GLU A 56 6.11 21.23 19.97
CA GLU A 56 6.01 22.56 19.34
C GLU A 56 4.59 23.10 19.42
N LYS A 57 3.58 22.25 19.26
CA LYS A 57 2.16 22.58 19.25
C LYS A 57 1.77 23.36 20.51
N ASP A 58 2.20 22.91 21.68
CA ASP A 58 1.96 23.62 22.94
C ASP A 58 2.79 24.91 23.07
N SER A 59 4.06 24.90 22.67
CA SER A 59 4.93 26.08 22.71
C SER A 59 4.49 27.20 21.76
N VAL A 60 3.90 26.84 20.61
CA VAL A 60 3.45 27.76 19.55
C VAL A 60 2.03 28.24 19.82
N LEU A 61 1.09 27.35 20.12
CA LEU A 61 -0.32 27.72 20.33
C LEU A 61 -0.51 28.56 21.60
N SER A 62 0.27 28.32 22.67
CA SER A 62 0.23 29.12 23.89
C SER A 62 0.75 30.56 23.72
N LYS A 63 1.55 30.82 22.68
CA LYS A 63 2.16 32.13 22.39
C LYS A 63 1.54 32.82 21.16
N LEU A 64 0.53 32.20 20.54
CA LEU A 64 0.03 32.57 19.23
C LEU A 64 -0.63 33.96 19.20
N LYS A 65 -0.05 34.89 18.42
CA LYS A 65 -0.65 36.18 18.11
C LYS A 65 -1.76 35.99 17.07
N THR A 66 -3.02 35.89 17.49
CA THR A 66 -4.21 35.66 16.64
C THR A 66 -4.63 36.85 15.75
N VAL A 67 -3.77 37.86 15.58
CA VAL A 67 -3.98 39.02 14.69
C VAL A 67 -3.12 38.89 13.43
N SER A 68 -3.45 39.62 12.36
CA SER A 68 -2.56 39.70 11.19
C SER A 68 -1.25 40.43 11.55
N PRO A 69 -0.07 39.95 11.09
CA PRO A 69 1.20 40.66 11.16
C PRO A 69 1.14 42.11 10.66
N SER A 70 0.25 42.45 9.72
CA SER A 70 0.13 43.81 9.16
C SER A 70 -0.26 44.89 10.16
N LYS A 71 -0.59 44.52 11.40
CA LYS A 71 -0.73 45.45 12.54
C LYS A 71 0.59 45.91 13.13
N GLU A 72 1.68 45.17 12.93
CA GLU A 72 3.04 45.51 13.35
C GLU A 72 3.86 46.11 12.19
N THR A 73 5.06 46.61 12.51
CA THR A 73 5.98 47.27 11.56
C THR A 73 7.35 46.64 11.62
N ALA A 74 8.01 46.48 10.47
CA ALA A 74 9.36 45.93 10.42
C ALA A 74 10.35 46.86 11.14
N THR A 75 11.03 46.36 12.17
CA THR A 75 12.03 47.11 12.96
C THR A 75 13.44 46.54 12.86
N GLU A 76 13.57 45.26 12.54
CA GLU A 76 14.80 44.48 12.50
C GLU A 76 14.63 43.26 11.59
N ASN A 77 15.71 42.52 11.34
CA ASN A 77 15.63 41.22 10.67
C ASN A 77 15.00 40.20 11.64
N GLN A 78 13.98 39.49 11.20
CA GLN A 78 13.25 38.52 12.04
C GLN A 78 12.51 37.49 11.18
N THR A 79 12.26 36.33 11.78
CA THR A 79 11.49 35.22 11.21
C THR A 79 10.11 35.17 11.86
N ILE A 80 9.08 35.07 11.04
CA ILE A 80 7.66 35.03 11.43
C ILE A 80 7.04 33.75 10.91
N TYR A 81 6.50 32.95 11.83
CA TYR A 81 5.81 31.70 11.53
C TYR A 81 4.31 31.91 11.59
N LEU A 82 3.63 31.71 10.46
CA LEU A 82 2.20 31.93 10.24
C LEU A 82 1.47 30.59 10.31
N ILE A 83 0.62 30.41 11.31
CA ILE A 83 -0.02 29.13 11.63
C ILE A 83 -1.42 29.05 11.00
N TYR A 84 -1.70 27.96 10.30
CA TYR A 84 -2.96 27.67 9.58
C TYR A 84 -3.59 26.36 10.06
N LYS A 85 -4.91 26.21 9.95
CA LYS A 85 -5.63 24.98 10.31
C LYS A 85 -6.55 24.50 9.18
N THR A 86 -6.60 23.19 8.98
CA THR A 86 -7.44 22.49 7.99
C THR A 86 -8.94 22.55 8.37
N GLU A 87 -9.84 22.82 7.39
CA GLU A 87 -11.30 22.85 7.61
C GLU A 87 -12.03 21.56 7.15
N PRO A 88 -12.81 20.88 8.02
CA PRO A 88 -13.55 19.67 7.66
C PRO A 88 -14.95 19.95 7.08
N LYS A 89 -15.47 19.02 6.26
CA LYS A 89 -16.86 19.01 5.75
C LYS A 89 -17.54 17.65 5.94
N LYS A 90 -18.88 17.65 5.97
CA LYS A 90 -19.76 16.46 6.01
C LYS A 90 -20.69 16.46 4.78
N ILE A 91 -21.14 15.28 4.34
CA ILE A 91 -22.38 15.05 3.56
C ILE A 91 -22.80 13.57 3.73
N PHE A 92 -24.06 13.23 3.39
CA PHE A 92 -24.69 11.92 3.61
C PHE A 92 -25.15 11.28 2.29
N GLY A 93 -24.95 9.95 2.15
CA GLY A 93 -26.05 8.98 2.00
C GLY A 93 -26.85 8.91 0.68
N ILE A 94 -26.31 8.15 -0.27
CA ILE A 94 -26.95 7.15 -1.17
C ILE A 94 -25.92 6.01 -1.28
N LEU A 95 -26.31 4.75 -1.53
CA LEU A 95 -25.38 3.62 -1.75
C LEU A 95 -24.28 4.03 -2.76
N PRO A 96 -23.03 4.31 -2.34
CA PRO A 96 -22.01 4.79 -3.26
C PRO A 96 -21.45 3.67 -4.12
N ALA A 97 -21.10 4.04 -5.34
CA ALA A 97 -20.13 3.35 -6.16
C ALA A 97 -18.77 3.22 -5.44
N THR A 98 -18.04 2.16 -5.74
CA THR A 98 -16.89 1.66 -4.95
C THR A 98 -15.55 2.25 -5.38
N GLY A 99 -15.55 3.55 -5.70
CA GLY A 99 -14.35 4.31 -6.05
C GLY A 99 -14.35 5.76 -5.56
N GLU A 100 -13.15 6.34 -5.44
CA GLU A 100 -12.95 7.70 -4.93
C GLU A 100 -13.04 8.77 -6.04
N THR A 101 -14.00 9.71 -5.93
CA THR A 101 -14.09 10.89 -6.81
C THR A 101 -13.13 12.02 -6.42
N GLY A 102 -11.82 11.72 -6.45
CA GLY A 102 -10.78 12.73 -6.64
C GLY A 102 -10.50 13.70 -5.48
N ILE A 103 -10.01 13.18 -4.36
CA ILE A 103 -9.20 13.99 -3.44
C ILE A 103 -7.97 14.46 -4.23
N ASN A 104 -7.84 15.78 -4.42
CA ASN A 104 -6.87 16.36 -5.34
C ASN A 104 -5.43 16.34 -4.77
N LEU A 105 -4.78 15.18 -4.86
CA LEU A 105 -3.34 15.03 -4.69
C LEU A 105 -2.63 15.48 -5.97
N LEU A 106 -2.02 16.67 -5.95
CA LEU A 106 -1.15 17.15 -7.04
C LEU A 106 0.30 17.26 -6.55
N THR A 107 1.14 16.36 -7.06
CA THR A 107 2.58 16.27 -6.81
C THR A 107 3.36 17.38 -7.53
N ILE A 108 4.63 17.55 -7.14
CA ILE A 108 5.47 18.69 -7.55
C ILE A 108 6.50 18.26 -8.61
N GLY A 109 6.50 18.92 -9.77
CA GLY A 109 7.59 18.84 -10.75
C GLY A 109 7.18 19.22 -12.17
N GLY A 110 7.77 20.22 -12.83
CA GLY A 110 8.72 21.22 -12.33
C GLY A 110 9.12 22.24 -13.40
N GLY A 111 9.55 23.44 -12.96
CA GLY A 111 10.32 24.38 -13.79
C GLY A 111 9.54 25.45 -14.57
N LEU A 112 9.40 26.66 -14.00
CA LEU A 112 9.18 27.90 -14.77
C LEU A 112 9.71 29.13 -14.00
N LEU A 113 10.76 29.79 -14.52
CA LEU A 113 11.28 31.04 -13.98
C LEU A 113 10.48 32.25 -14.51
N LEU A 114 9.73 32.94 -13.65
CA LEU A 114 8.98 34.15 -14.00
C LEU A 114 9.25 35.31 -13.03
N VAL A 115 10.09 36.26 -13.44
CA VAL A 115 10.31 37.53 -12.72
C VAL A 115 9.22 38.54 -13.15
N LEU A 116 8.11 38.58 -12.42
CA LEU A 116 6.98 39.48 -12.70
C LEU A 116 7.08 40.81 -11.92
N GLY A 117 7.79 41.78 -12.51
CA GLY A 117 7.78 43.18 -12.04
C GLY A 117 6.49 43.91 -12.42
N ILE A 118 5.43 43.81 -11.60
CA ILE A 118 4.12 44.42 -11.87
C ILE A 118 4.04 45.86 -11.34
N SER A 119 3.91 46.85 -12.25
CA SER A 119 3.54 48.22 -11.92
C SER A 119 2.11 48.54 -12.38
N LEU A 120 1.12 48.45 -11.48
CA LEU A 120 -0.28 48.76 -11.79
C LEU A 120 -0.61 50.24 -11.58
N ALA A 121 -1.00 50.93 -12.66
CA ALA A 121 -1.38 52.34 -12.64
C ALA A 121 -2.89 52.54 -12.37
N GLY A 122 -3.27 52.73 -11.10
CA GLY A 122 -4.64 53.04 -10.67
C GLY A 122 -4.81 54.49 -10.15
N LYS A 123 -5.91 55.16 -10.53
CA LYS A 123 -6.16 56.57 -10.15
C LYS A 123 -6.87 56.69 -8.78
N GLY A 124 -6.17 57.12 -7.73
CA GLY A 124 -6.87 57.56 -6.50
C GLY A 124 -6.02 57.84 -5.25
N LYS A 125 -5.91 59.13 -4.88
CA LYS A 125 -5.58 59.68 -3.53
C LYS A 125 -4.65 58.86 -2.59
N LYS A 126 -3.37 59.24 -2.56
CA LYS A 126 -2.42 59.10 -1.43
C LYS A 126 -2.42 57.76 -0.66
N ARG A 127 -1.64 56.79 -1.15
CA ARG A 127 -0.93 55.81 -0.29
C ARG A 127 0.56 55.78 -0.68
N ARG A 128 1.42 55.27 0.22
CA ARG A 128 2.88 55.20 0.01
C ARG A 128 3.19 54.23 -1.13
N ILE A 129 4.23 54.51 -1.90
CA ILE A 129 4.82 53.54 -2.83
C ILE A 129 5.71 52.63 -2.00
N ILE A 130 5.27 51.39 -1.78
CA ILE A 130 6.10 50.33 -1.22
C ILE A 130 6.77 49.63 -2.41
N SER A 131 8.09 49.78 -2.53
CA SER A 131 8.89 49.11 -3.56
C SER A 131 9.41 47.78 -3.04
N SER A 132 8.51 46.86 -2.69
CA SER A 132 8.85 45.52 -2.25
C SER A 132 9.34 44.68 -3.44
N ILE A 133 10.65 44.43 -3.49
CA ILE A 133 11.25 43.50 -4.44
C ILE A 133 11.00 42.08 -3.93
N LEU A 134 10.14 41.34 -4.61
CA LEU A 134 9.90 39.92 -4.32
C LEU A 134 10.98 39.09 -5.03
N LEU A 135 11.80 38.38 -4.24
CA LEU A 135 12.80 37.44 -4.74
C LEU A 135 12.35 36.02 -4.40
N LEU A 136 11.80 35.33 -5.40
CA LEU A 136 11.50 33.89 -5.35
C LEU A 136 12.74 33.12 -5.81
N THR A 137 13.37 32.38 -4.91
CA THR A 137 14.58 31.58 -5.18
C THR A 137 14.21 30.18 -5.62
N ALA A 138 14.36 29.88 -6.92
CA ALA A 138 14.34 28.51 -7.42
C ALA A 138 15.73 27.86 -7.24
N THR A 139 15.75 26.62 -6.76
CA THR A 139 16.94 25.80 -6.38
C THR A 139 17.74 26.33 -5.18
N GLY A 140 18.13 25.41 -4.29
CA GLY A 140 18.64 25.73 -2.95
C GLY A 140 20.13 26.07 -2.89
N SER A 141 20.46 27.12 -2.15
CA SER A 141 21.82 27.44 -1.64
C SER A 141 21.71 28.51 -0.55
N ILE A 142 21.17 28.13 0.61
CA ILE A 142 21.11 29.01 1.78
C ILE A 142 22.51 29.04 2.43
N LEU A 143 23.08 30.24 2.61
CA LEU A 143 24.32 30.39 3.37
C LEU A 143 24.06 30.04 4.85
N PRO A 144 24.89 29.21 5.50
CA PRO A 144 24.62 28.77 6.86
C PRO A 144 24.74 29.94 7.86
N ILE A 145 23.59 30.29 8.45
CA ILE A 145 23.52 31.07 9.68
C ILE A 145 23.23 30.07 10.80
N GLN A 146 24.06 30.06 11.85
CA GLN A 146 23.84 29.19 12.99
C GLN A 146 22.71 29.73 13.87
N SER A 147 21.65 28.96 14.05
CA SER A 147 20.63 29.15 15.09
C SER A 147 20.02 27.81 15.50
N ILE A 148 19.68 27.69 16.78
CA ILE A 148 19.14 26.46 17.39
C ILE A 148 17.61 26.48 17.27
N GLN A 149 17.02 25.38 16.80
CA GLN A 149 15.56 25.14 16.67
C GLN A 149 14.78 26.28 15.99
N ALA A 150 14.69 26.22 14.66
CA ALA A 150 13.65 26.89 13.89
C ALA A 150 12.48 25.90 13.67
N LEU A 151 11.24 26.38 13.66
CA LEU A 151 10.10 25.53 13.27
C LEU A 151 10.23 25.18 11.78
N GLU A 152 10.07 23.91 11.44
CA GLU A 152 10.03 23.50 10.04
C GLU A 152 8.69 23.85 9.38
N SER A 153 8.71 23.90 8.06
CA SER A 153 7.62 24.38 7.21
C SER A 153 7.71 23.59 5.92
N ASN A 154 6.85 22.59 5.78
CA ASN A 154 6.97 21.50 4.82
C ASN A 154 5.74 21.44 3.89
N LEU A 155 4.52 21.30 4.43
CA LEU A 155 3.26 21.32 3.65
C LEU A 155 2.98 22.69 3.03
N LEU A 156 3.21 23.77 3.78
CA LEU A 156 3.01 25.14 3.31
C LEU A 156 4.30 25.85 2.86
N ALA A 157 5.42 25.11 2.74
CA ALA A 157 6.74 25.63 2.38
C ALA A 157 6.75 26.52 1.12
N GLY A 158 5.95 26.15 0.11
CA GLY A 158 5.82 26.87 -1.16
C GLY A 158 5.24 28.28 -1.05
N TYR A 159 4.68 28.66 0.10
CA TYR A 159 4.19 30.01 0.38
C TYR A 159 5.23 30.90 1.09
N ASN A 160 6.38 30.35 1.50
CA ASN A 160 7.40 31.06 2.27
C ASN A 160 7.99 32.24 1.50
N GLN A 161 8.14 33.39 2.16
CA GLN A 161 8.41 34.67 1.52
C GLN A 161 9.44 35.50 2.29
N VAL A 162 10.44 36.02 1.58
CA VAL A 162 11.41 36.98 2.14
C VAL A 162 11.04 38.39 1.69
N HIS A 163 10.69 39.25 2.65
CA HIS A 163 10.30 40.62 2.42
C HIS A 163 11.42 41.59 2.81
N GLN A 164 12.00 42.28 1.81
CA GLN A 164 12.90 43.40 2.05
C GLN A 164 12.07 44.68 2.26
N LEU A 165 11.99 45.12 3.51
CA LEU A 165 11.19 46.26 3.98
C LEU A 165 12.11 47.36 4.51
N LYS A 166 11.61 48.60 4.65
CA LYS A 166 12.35 49.64 5.39
C LYS A 166 11.92 49.64 6.85
N VAL A 167 12.84 49.99 7.75
CA VAL A 167 12.51 50.16 9.17
C VAL A 167 11.36 51.18 9.32
N GLY A 168 10.24 50.73 9.87
CA GLY A 168 9.00 51.51 10.02
C GLY A 168 7.97 51.36 8.88
N ASP A 169 8.19 50.49 7.89
CA ASP A 169 7.12 50.02 6.99
C ASP A 169 6.24 48.97 7.71
N GLN A 170 4.97 48.87 7.32
CA GLN A 170 4.08 47.82 7.82
C GLN A 170 4.46 46.45 7.24
N LEU A 171 4.29 45.41 8.05
CA LEU A 171 4.43 44.03 7.60
C LEU A 171 3.30 43.65 6.60
N PRO A 172 3.55 42.75 5.63
CA PRO A 172 2.50 42.23 4.74
C PRO A 172 1.41 41.43 5.47
N ASP A 173 0.19 41.41 4.92
CA ASP A 173 -0.84 40.47 5.36
C ASP A 173 -0.49 39.03 4.93
N PRO A 174 -0.88 37.99 5.68
CA PRO A 174 -0.70 36.59 5.31
C PRO A 174 -1.40 36.22 4.00
N SER A 175 -0.81 35.29 3.24
CA SER A 175 -1.43 34.74 2.03
C SER A 175 -2.74 34.01 2.34
N ASN A 176 -3.74 34.11 1.47
CA ASN A 176 -4.95 33.30 1.59
C ASN A 176 -4.73 31.94 0.91
N ILE A 177 -4.88 30.84 1.64
CA ILE A 177 -4.55 29.48 1.20
C ILE A 177 -5.83 28.65 1.14
N LYS A 178 -6.10 28.01 0.00
CA LYS A 178 -7.31 27.18 -0.18
C LYS A 178 -7.25 25.98 0.77
N GLN A 179 -8.36 25.65 1.43
CA GLN A 179 -8.51 24.58 2.44
C GLN A 179 -7.88 24.85 3.82
N TYR A 180 -7.16 25.98 4.00
CA TYR A 180 -6.44 26.29 5.22
C TYR A 180 -6.85 27.66 5.81
N GLN A 181 -7.40 27.66 7.03
CA GLN A 181 -7.79 28.86 7.77
C GLN A 181 -6.59 29.42 8.58
N TYR A 182 -6.23 30.69 8.37
CA TYR A 182 -5.19 31.36 9.19
C TYR A 182 -5.64 31.49 10.65
N VAL A 183 -4.81 31.03 11.59
CA VAL A 183 -5.10 31.00 13.03
C VAL A 183 -4.37 32.11 13.79
N GLY A 184 -3.13 32.43 13.40
CA GLY A 184 -2.29 33.42 14.07
C GLY A 184 -0.81 33.28 13.70
N TYR A 185 0.07 33.95 14.43
CA TYR A 185 1.51 33.86 14.20
C TYR A 185 2.38 33.92 15.47
N VAL A 186 3.62 33.49 15.34
CA VAL A 186 4.70 33.63 16.35
C VAL A 186 5.99 34.08 15.67
N THR A 187 6.95 34.60 16.43
CA THR A 187 8.29 35.00 15.94
C THR A 187 9.38 34.07 16.45
N ASP A 188 10.54 34.05 15.81
CA ASP A 188 11.73 33.33 16.30
C ASP A 188 12.09 33.67 17.77
N LYS A 189 11.93 34.94 18.17
CA LYS A 189 12.13 35.40 19.55
C LYS A 189 11.11 34.87 20.57
N ASP A 190 9.95 34.38 20.12
CA ASP A 190 8.96 33.76 21.01
C ASP A 190 9.31 32.29 21.33
N ILE A 191 10.27 31.68 20.62
CA ILE A 191 10.51 30.23 20.61
C ILE A 191 11.89 29.83 21.17
N GLY A 192 12.94 30.64 20.99
CA GLY A 192 14.33 30.26 21.30
C GLY A 192 14.72 30.10 22.79
N PRO A 193 15.80 29.35 23.09
CA PRO A 193 16.21 28.97 24.46
C PRO A 193 17.07 30.01 25.21
N GLN A 194 17.18 29.86 26.54
CA GLN A 194 18.06 30.67 27.39
C GLN A 194 19.54 30.25 27.34
N SER A 195 20.44 31.22 27.44
CA SER A 195 21.90 31.03 27.35
C SER A 195 22.56 30.60 28.67
N THR A 196 23.52 29.68 28.59
CA THR A 196 24.56 29.47 29.62
C THR A 196 25.95 29.46 29.00
N GLU A 197 26.96 29.94 29.74
CA GLU A 197 28.35 30.08 29.26
C GLU A 197 29.18 28.83 29.54
N ASN A 198 29.78 28.24 28.49
CA ASN A 198 30.81 27.21 28.65
C ASN A 198 32.22 27.83 28.79
N LYS A 199 33.07 27.22 29.62
CA LYS A 199 34.50 27.54 29.72
C LYS A 199 35.37 26.35 29.32
N GLU A 200 36.31 26.60 28.42
CA GLU A 200 37.32 25.64 27.99
C GLU A 200 38.33 25.30 29.10
N SER A 201 38.97 24.14 28.99
CA SER A 201 40.29 23.83 29.58
C SER A 201 40.97 22.71 28.77
N SER A 202 42.31 22.68 28.75
CA SER A 202 43.04 22.13 27.60
C SER A 202 44.18 21.15 27.94
N SER A 203 44.08 19.94 27.35
CA SER A 203 45.16 19.12 26.74
C SER A 203 46.35 18.57 27.56
N THR A 204 46.84 17.40 27.10
CA THR A 204 48.14 16.73 27.39
C THR A 204 48.31 16.13 28.82
N THR A 205 49.05 15.04 29.03
CA THR A 205 50.24 14.52 28.31
C THR A 205 50.30 12.97 28.31
N ALA A 206 51.00 12.37 27.33
CA ALA A 206 51.23 10.92 27.22
C ALA A 206 52.48 10.43 27.98
N SER A 207 52.59 9.11 28.19
CA SER A 207 53.83 8.42 28.60
C SER A 207 53.85 6.98 28.05
N SER A 208 55.04 6.40 27.89
CA SER A 208 55.23 5.06 27.29
C SER A 208 56.47 4.36 27.85
N GLN A 209 56.34 3.07 28.19
CA GLN A 209 57.39 2.08 28.54
C GLN A 209 56.69 0.73 28.83
N GLN A 210 57.26 -0.45 28.62
CA GLN A 210 58.47 -0.84 27.86
C GLN A 210 58.32 -2.30 27.41
N GLN A 211 58.94 -2.67 26.28
CA GLN A 211 58.99 -4.05 25.77
C GLN A 211 60.19 -4.83 26.37
N ASP A 212 59.98 -6.12 26.66
CA ASP A 212 61.05 -7.13 26.79
C ASP A 212 60.56 -8.46 26.16
N SER A 213 61.46 -9.40 25.87
CA SER A 213 61.26 -10.36 24.77
C SER A 213 61.73 -11.81 25.00
N THR A 214 61.29 -12.68 24.09
CA THR A 214 61.65 -14.11 23.90
C THR A 214 61.07 -15.14 24.87
N ASP A 215 60.02 -15.84 24.42
CA ASP A 215 60.09 -17.29 24.20
C ASP A 215 59.18 -17.68 23.01
N SER A 216 59.42 -18.82 22.34
CA SER A 216 58.69 -19.22 21.14
C SER A 216 57.47 -20.11 21.46
N ALA A 217 56.33 -19.45 21.65
CA ALA A 217 55.01 -20.03 21.92
C ALA A 217 53.95 -19.25 21.12
N ILE A 218 52.70 -19.73 21.06
CA ILE A 218 51.59 -18.99 20.40
C ILE A 218 51.15 -17.83 21.31
N ASN A 219 51.98 -16.77 21.35
CA ASN A 219 51.69 -15.52 22.05
C ASN A 219 50.81 -14.62 21.18
N ASN A 220 49.71 -15.19 20.67
CA ASN A 220 48.67 -14.50 19.93
C ASN A 220 47.79 -13.75 20.94
N GLU A 221 47.71 -12.44 20.82
CA GLU A 221 47.02 -11.57 21.78
C GLU A 221 45.51 -11.82 21.78
N THR A 222 44.92 -12.13 20.63
CA THR A 222 43.52 -12.58 20.50
C THR A 222 43.26 -13.89 21.25
N LEU A 223 44.17 -14.87 21.13
CA LEU A 223 44.04 -16.14 21.86
C LEU A 223 44.15 -15.95 23.37
N LEU A 224 45.07 -15.11 23.83
CA LEU A 224 45.23 -14.82 25.26
C LEU A 224 44.03 -14.02 25.82
N PHE A 225 43.46 -13.11 25.03
CA PHE A 225 42.23 -12.37 25.36
C PHE A 225 41.03 -13.32 25.49
N ASN A 226 40.79 -14.18 24.49
CA ASN A 226 39.69 -15.14 24.50
C ASN A 226 39.81 -16.16 25.64
N LEU A 227 41.01 -16.69 25.88
CA LEU A 227 41.28 -17.56 27.03
C LEU A 227 41.07 -16.84 28.36
N LYS A 228 41.33 -15.53 28.44
CA LYS A 228 41.05 -14.73 29.64
C LYS A 228 39.56 -14.47 29.85
N LYS A 229 38.76 -14.43 28.77
CA LYS A 229 37.30 -14.32 28.82
C LYS A 229 36.63 -15.65 29.20
N LEU A 230 37.20 -16.78 28.75
CA LEU A 230 36.78 -18.13 29.18
C LEU A 230 37.07 -18.38 30.67
N ASP A 231 38.26 -17.99 31.16
CA ASP A 231 38.60 -18.04 32.59
C ASP A 231 39.12 -16.69 33.14
N PRO A 232 38.18 -15.84 33.64
CA PRO A 232 38.50 -14.60 34.34
C PRO A 232 39.32 -14.78 35.64
N THR A 233 39.44 -15.99 36.19
CA THR A 233 40.22 -16.28 37.41
C THR A 233 41.63 -16.82 37.16
N SER A 234 41.88 -17.50 36.04
CA SER A 234 43.21 -18.03 35.69
C SER A 234 44.29 -16.96 35.55
N ASP A 235 45.52 -17.29 35.94
CA ASP A 235 46.68 -16.40 35.81
C ASP A 235 47.31 -16.43 34.40
N ASN A 236 48.03 -15.36 34.05
CA ASN A 236 48.60 -15.19 32.71
C ASN A 236 49.70 -16.22 32.35
N GLN A 237 50.25 -16.99 33.31
CA GLN A 237 51.14 -18.13 33.02
C GLN A 237 50.35 -19.43 32.80
N GLN A 238 49.18 -19.59 33.43
CA GLN A 238 48.26 -20.70 33.17
C GLN A 238 47.65 -20.57 31.78
N LEU A 239 47.10 -19.39 31.45
CA LEU A 239 46.52 -19.12 30.13
C LEU A 239 47.55 -19.25 28.99
N LYS A 240 48.79 -18.81 29.21
CA LYS A 240 49.89 -19.02 28.24
C LYS A 240 50.32 -20.48 28.07
N LYS A 241 50.03 -21.37 29.03
CA LYS A 241 50.22 -22.82 28.87
C LYS A 241 49.06 -23.42 28.07
N ALA A 242 47.82 -23.05 28.38
CA ALA A 242 46.64 -23.49 27.63
C ALA A 242 46.69 -23.05 26.16
N ALA A 243 47.17 -21.83 25.88
CA ALA A 243 47.38 -21.33 24.52
C ALA A 243 48.29 -22.21 23.65
N ASN A 244 49.23 -22.96 24.25
CA ASN A 244 50.09 -23.89 23.50
C ASN A 244 49.40 -25.21 23.12
N ASN A 245 48.22 -25.49 23.68
CA ASN A 245 47.40 -26.66 23.37
C ASN A 245 46.34 -26.36 22.28
N ILE A 246 46.31 -25.12 21.77
CA ILE A 246 45.34 -24.63 20.78
C ILE A 246 46.10 -24.25 19.50
N GLY A 247 45.57 -24.68 18.34
CA GLY A 247 46.16 -24.36 17.04
C GLY A 247 46.09 -22.87 16.70
N ALA A 248 47.09 -22.36 15.99
CA ALA A 248 47.11 -20.96 15.51
C ALA A 248 46.03 -20.69 14.43
N ASP A 249 45.48 -21.77 13.87
CA ASP A 249 44.36 -21.87 12.92
C ASP A 249 43.00 -22.03 13.61
N HIS A 250 42.96 -22.22 14.94
CA HIS A 250 41.71 -22.32 15.68
C HIS A 250 41.00 -20.97 15.80
N LYS A 251 39.67 -20.95 15.81
CA LYS A 251 38.86 -19.72 15.82
C LYS A 251 39.17 -18.77 16.99
N LEU A 252 39.40 -19.35 18.18
CA LEU A 252 39.82 -18.60 19.37
C LEU A 252 41.17 -17.87 19.18
N ALA A 253 41.96 -18.19 18.16
CA ALA A 253 43.19 -17.49 17.80
C ALA A 253 42.98 -16.48 16.64
N SER A 254 42.01 -16.69 15.76
CA SER A 254 41.80 -15.84 14.57
C SER A 254 40.91 -14.62 14.80
N SER A 255 39.91 -14.72 15.70
CA SER A 255 38.97 -13.63 16.02
C SER A 255 38.72 -13.55 17.52
N LYS A 256 38.41 -12.37 18.06
CA LYS A 256 38.11 -12.19 19.48
C LYS A 256 36.64 -12.50 19.78
N THR A 257 36.35 -12.90 21.01
CA THR A 257 35.02 -13.27 21.48
C THR A 257 34.28 -12.07 22.09
N ILE A 258 33.17 -11.67 21.46
CA ILE A 258 32.24 -10.63 21.93
C ILE A 258 31.41 -11.13 23.12
N SER A 259 30.88 -12.35 23.08
CA SER A 259 30.03 -12.90 24.16
C SER A 259 30.25 -14.39 24.39
N LEU A 260 29.91 -14.87 25.61
CA LEU A 260 30.09 -16.24 26.11
C LEU A 260 28.86 -16.70 26.90
N VAL A 261 27.83 -17.16 26.20
CA VAL A 261 26.51 -17.48 26.76
C VAL A 261 26.40 -18.97 27.13
N PRO A 262 26.11 -19.32 28.39
CA PRO A 262 25.92 -20.70 28.82
C PRO A 262 24.57 -21.26 28.38
N MET A 263 24.54 -22.55 28.04
CA MET A 263 23.38 -23.24 27.47
C MET A 263 23.13 -24.60 28.11
N ALA A 264 21.86 -24.99 28.17
CA ALA A 264 21.42 -26.36 28.45
C ALA A 264 20.85 -26.96 27.15
N ASP A 265 21.59 -27.88 26.54
CA ASP A 265 21.39 -28.35 25.17
C ASP A 265 21.32 -27.19 24.17
N LYS A 266 20.12 -26.81 23.73
CA LYS A 266 19.87 -25.71 22.77
C LYS A 266 19.21 -24.49 23.43
N ALA A 267 18.82 -24.59 24.69
CA ALA A 267 18.23 -23.49 25.44
C ALA A 267 19.32 -22.56 25.98
N ILE A 268 19.15 -21.26 25.77
CA ILE A 268 19.93 -20.18 26.39
C ILE A 268 19.58 -20.11 27.88
N ILE A 269 20.58 -19.96 28.77
CA ILE A 269 20.36 -19.95 30.23
C ILE A 269 20.98 -18.71 30.88
N SER A 270 20.21 -17.63 30.99
CA SER A 270 20.66 -16.37 31.62
C SER A 270 20.77 -16.42 33.14
N ASP A 271 20.29 -17.48 33.81
CA ASP A 271 20.49 -17.72 35.25
C ASP A 271 21.03 -19.13 35.47
N ILE A 272 22.33 -19.28 35.69
CA ILE A 272 22.98 -20.60 35.90
C ILE A 272 22.78 -21.17 37.32
N GLN A 273 22.35 -20.37 38.29
CA GLN A 273 22.42 -20.74 39.70
C GLN A 273 21.31 -21.73 40.09
N GLY A 274 21.70 -22.87 40.64
CA GLY A 274 20.80 -24.02 40.84
C GLY A 274 20.53 -24.81 39.55
N ARG A 275 21.24 -24.49 38.46
CA ARG A 275 21.17 -25.16 37.15
C ARG A 275 22.55 -25.62 36.67
N GLU A 276 23.59 -25.53 37.51
CA GLU A 276 25.01 -25.66 37.14
C GLU A 276 25.33 -27.03 36.54
N GLU A 277 24.79 -28.12 37.09
CA GLU A 277 24.97 -29.48 36.56
C GLU A 277 24.28 -29.71 35.20
N ASN A 278 23.36 -28.83 34.79
CA ASN A 278 22.62 -28.92 33.52
C ASN A 278 23.26 -28.08 32.39
N ILE A 279 24.19 -27.17 32.70
CA ILE A 279 24.89 -26.38 31.69
C ILE A 279 25.91 -27.27 30.97
N ASN A 280 25.64 -27.59 29.71
CA ASN A 280 26.38 -28.58 28.93
C ASN A 280 26.95 -28.05 27.60
N THR A 281 26.61 -26.81 27.25
CA THR A 281 27.04 -26.16 26.00
C THR A 281 27.36 -24.69 26.28
N LEU A 282 28.31 -24.13 25.52
CA LEU A 282 28.73 -22.73 25.57
C LEU A 282 28.68 -22.14 24.16
N LEU A 283 27.84 -21.14 23.96
CA LEU A 283 27.81 -20.31 22.76
C LEU A 283 28.84 -19.19 22.89
N ALA A 284 29.81 -19.17 21.97
CA ALA A 284 30.77 -18.08 21.82
C ALA A 284 30.50 -17.32 20.51
N HIS A 285 30.26 -16.00 20.60
CA HIS A 285 30.11 -15.11 19.45
C HIS A 285 31.36 -14.24 19.27
N PHE A 286 31.76 -13.94 18.02
CA PHE A 286 33.06 -13.37 17.68
C PHE A 286 32.97 -12.02 16.94
N GLU A 287 34.04 -11.20 16.99
CA GLU A 287 34.17 -9.90 16.28
C GLU A 287 34.07 -10.00 14.75
N ASP A 288 33.96 -11.20 14.18
CA ASP A 288 33.71 -11.45 12.75
C ASP A 288 32.33 -12.07 12.47
N GLY A 289 31.34 -11.80 13.34
CA GLY A 289 29.91 -12.14 13.20
C GLY A 289 29.57 -13.64 13.35
N SER A 290 30.58 -14.50 13.41
CA SER A 290 30.39 -15.95 13.49
C SER A 290 30.34 -16.48 14.93
N THR A 291 29.82 -17.69 15.09
CA THR A 291 29.70 -18.36 16.39
C THR A 291 30.40 -19.71 16.46
N LEU A 292 30.64 -20.20 17.68
CA LEU A 292 30.98 -21.60 17.96
C LEU A 292 30.24 -22.09 19.19
N PHE A 293 29.84 -23.37 19.16
CA PHE A 293 29.28 -24.09 20.29
C PHE A 293 30.34 -25.04 20.86
N PHE A 294 30.75 -24.84 22.12
CA PHE A 294 31.68 -25.72 22.81
C PHE A 294 30.92 -26.63 23.78
N PRO A 295 31.17 -27.95 23.80
CA PRO A 295 30.64 -28.81 24.85
C PRO A 295 31.30 -28.49 26.19
N LEU A 296 30.48 -28.40 27.23
CA LEU A 296 30.89 -28.19 28.62
C LEU A 296 30.63 -29.46 29.44
N GLN A 297 31.49 -29.68 30.43
CA GLN A 297 31.22 -30.62 31.52
C GLN A 297 31.39 -29.90 32.85
N TYR A 298 30.35 -29.84 33.68
CA TYR A 298 30.44 -29.28 35.03
C TYR A 298 31.49 -30.02 35.88
N THR A 299 32.26 -29.27 36.68
CA THR A 299 33.36 -29.80 37.51
C THR A 299 33.18 -29.52 39.00
N GLU A 300 33.16 -28.24 39.40
CA GLU A 300 32.92 -27.83 40.79
C GLU A 300 32.36 -26.40 40.89
N ASN A 301 31.72 -26.09 42.01
CA ASN A 301 31.39 -24.74 42.45
C ASN A 301 32.43 -24.28 43.48
N LYS A 302 33.12 -23.17 43.21
CA LYS A 302 34.25 -22.67 44.01
C LYS A 302 34.32 -21.15 43.96
N ASP A 303 34.72 -20.51 45.06
CA ASP A 303 34.90 -19.04 45.15
C ASP A 303 33.69 -18.23 44.59
N LYS A 304 32.46 -18.71 44.87
CA LYS A 304 31.18 -18.18 44.35
C LYS A 304 30.99 -18.26 42.81
N ARG A 305 31.68 -19.16 42.10
CA ARG A 305 31.51 -19.37 40.64
C ARG A 305 31.41 -20.85 40.30
N ALA A 306 30.72 -21.17 39.21
CA ALA A 306 30.71 -22.49 38.60
C ALA A 306 31.93 -22.65 37.68
N TYR A 307 32.50 -23.86 37.63
CA TYR A 307 33.60 -24.20 36.72
C TYR A 307 33.23 -25.40 35.84
N TYR A 308 33.59 -25.30 34.57
CA TYR A 308 33.29 -26.28 33.54
C TYR A 308 34.57 -26.65 32.79
N GLN A 309 34.77 -27.92 32.47
CA GLN A 309 35.80 -28.32 31.52
C GLN A 309 35.36 -27.93 30.11
N VAL A 310 36.22 -27.21 29.38
CA VAL A 310 35.99 -26.77 28.00
C VAL A 310 37.12 -27.29 27.10
N ALA A 311 36.88 -28.46 26.51
CA ALA A 311 37.87 -29.28 25.79
C ALA A 311 39.15 -29.62 26.61
N ASP A 312 40.09 -30.38 26.02
CA ASP A 312 41.33 -30.83 26.67
C ASP A 312 42.47 -29.79 26.62
N TRP A 313 42.14 -28.49 26.63
CA TRP A 313 43.15 -27.41 26.49
C TRP A 313 43.92 -27.09 27.78
N GLY A 314 43.49 -27.60 28.93
CA GLY A 314 44.09 -27.25 30.23
C GLY A 314 43.68 -25.86 30.75
N VAL A 315 42.52 -25.37 30.30
CA VAL A 315 41.78 -24.23 30.86
C VAL A 315 40.35 -24.70 31.17
N THR A 316 39.65 -24.00 32.04
CA THR A 316 38.20 -24.17 32.31
C THR A 316 37.40 -23.04 31.68
N TYR A 317 36.09 -23.21 31.54
CA TYR A 317 35.16 -22.08 31.43
C TYR A 317 34.57 -21.77 32.81
N SER A 318 34.42 -20.49 33.12
CA SER A 318 33.71 -20.05 34.33
C SER A 318 32.98 -18.73 34.02
N PRO A 319 31.62 -18.72 34.00
CA PRO A 319 30.80 -17.54 33.68
C PRO A 319 31.13 -16.32 34.54
N LEU A 320 31.03 -15.11 33.99
CA LEU A 320 31.21 -13.85 34.75
C LEU A 320 30.21 -13.75 35.91
N GLN A 321 28.97 -14.23 35.69
CA GLN A 321 27.95 -14.45 36.71
C GLN A 321 28.51 -15.10 38.00
N THR A 322 28.04 -14.65 39.16
CA THR A 322 28.44 -15.22 40.46
C THR A 322 27.27 -15.88 41.17
N LEU A 323 27.53 -17.04 41.77
CA LEU A 323 26.57 -17.88 42.50
C LEU A 323 26.30 -17.27 43.88
N GLN A 324 25.53 -16.19 43.92
CA GLN A 324 25.24 -15.41 45.12
C GLN A 324 23.74 -15.31 45.42
N ASP A 325 23.39 -15.02 46.67
CA ASP A 325 21.99 -14.89 47.07
C ASP A 325 21.51 -13.45 46.89
N TYR A 326 20.70 -13.23 45.85
CA TYR A 326 20.08 -11.94 45.55
C TYR A 326 18.83 -11.65 46.40
N SER A 327 18.44 -12.53 47.34
CA SER A 327 17.23 -12.35 48.16
C SER A 327 17.25 -11.07 49.00
N ASP A 328 18.44 -10.57 49.37
CA ASP A 328 18.59 -9.29 50.06
C ASP A 328 18.17 -8.08 49.20
N ILE A 329 18.04 -8.22 47.87
CA ILE A 329 17.39 -7.25 46.98
C ILE A 329 15.95 -7.70 46.71
N LEU A 330 15.79 -8.92 46.21
CA LEU A 330 14.52 -9.46 45.69
C LEU A 330 13.39 -9.46 46.74
N ASP A 331 13.65 -9.79 48.00
CA ASP A 331 12.62 -9.86 49.05
C ASP A 331 12.06 -8.47 49.43
N LYS A 332 12.79 -7.39 49.10
CA LYS A 332 12.38 -6.01 49.37
C LYS A 332 11.54 -5.46 48.19
N VAL A 333 11.97 -5.70 46.96
CA VAL A 333 11.38 -5.09 45.75
C VAL A 333 10.30 -5.93 45.07
N VAL A 334 10.37 -7.26 45.11
CA VAL A 334 9.36 -8.13 44.47
C VAL A 334 7.93 -7.89 44.99
N PRO A 335 7.69 -7.69 46.30
CA PRO A 335 6.35 -7.34 46.79
C PRO A 335 5.82 -6.01 46.26
N SER A 336 6.70 -5.05 45.95
CA SER A 336 6.34 -3.73 45.40
C SER A 336 6.02 -3.84 43.91
N LEU A 337 6.84 -4.57 43.14
CA LEU A 337 6.57 -4.92 41.73
C LEU A 337 5.26 -5.71 41.58
N GLN A 338 5.01 -6.70 42.44
CA GLN A 338 3.78 -7.48 42.42
C GLN A 338 2.52 -6.67 42.78
N ALA A 339 2.67 -5.51 43.42
CA ALA A 339 1.59 -4.58 43.71
C ALA A 339 1.29 -3.58 42.58
N VAL A 340 2.08 -3.54 41.50
CA VAL A 340 1.82 -2.64 40.35
C VAL A 340 0.62 -3.14 39.53
N GLU A 341 -0.30 -2.25 39.22
CA GLU A 341 -1.46 -2.51 38.36
C GLU A 341 -1.27 -1.85 37.00
N PHE A 342 -1.54 -2.61 35.92
CA PHE A 342 -1.40 -2.15 34.53
C PHE A 342 -2.26 -0.91 34.26
N ARG A 343 -3.46 -0.85 34.85
CA ARG A 343 -4.39 0.28 34.76
C ARG A 343 -4.36 1.08 36.06
N SER A 344 -3.37 1.97 36.19
CA SER A 344 -3.17 2.79 37.39
C SER A 344 -2.59 4.16 37.07
N GLU A 345 -2.87 5.17 37.91
CA GLU A 345 -2.35 6.54 37.77
C GLU A 345 -0.81 6.59 37.69
N ASN A 346 -0.12 5.67 38.38
CA ASN A 346 1.33 5.51 38.27
C ASN A 346 1.74 5.09 36.85
N MET A 347 1.12 4.05 36.29
CA MET A 347 1.41 3.56 34.95
C MET A 347 1.04 4.60 33.88
N TYR A 348 -0.08 5.31 34.05
CA TYR A 348 -0.49 6.41 33.18
C TYR A 348 0.53 7.56 33.23
N THR A 349 1.02 7.92 34.42
CA THR A 349 2.09 8.92 34.58
C THR A 349 3.38 8.47 33.91
N ALA A 350 3.77 7.20 34.09
CA ALA A 350 4.99 6.63 33.52
C ALA A 350 4.95 6.60 31.97
N LEU A 351 3.79 6.34 31.39
CA LEU A 351 3.56 6.35 29.93
C LEU A 351 3.20 7.73 29.36
N SER A 352 3.19 8.79 30.18
CA SER A 352 2.73 10.15 29.83
C SER A 352 1.28 10.23 29.30
N ILE A 353 0.42 9.30 29.70
CA ILE A 353 -0.98 9.19 29.26
C ILE A 353 -1.89 10.12 30.08
N THR A 354 -2.40 11.17 29.43
CA THR A 354 -3.26 12.20 30.05
C THR A 354 -4.74 12.12 29.66
N GLU A 355 -5.07 11.50 28.53
CA GLU A 355 -6.43 11.35 28.01
C GLU A 355 -6.66 9.95 27.44
N ASN A 356 -7.93 9.50 27.40
CA ASN A 356 -8.34 8.21 26.83
C ASN A 356 -7.60 6.98 27.38
N GLN A 357 -7.16 7.05 28.65
CA GLN A 357 -6.33 6.07 29.38
C GLN A 357 -6.65 4.61 29.04
N GLU A 358 -7.89 4.19 29.27
CA GLU A 358 -8.34 2.80 29.01
C GLU A 358 -8.08 2.34 27.57
N GLN A 359 -8.42 3.17 26.57
CA GLN A 359 -8.30 2.84 25.15
C GLN A 359 -6.83 2.80 24.70
N GLN A 360 -5.96 3.62 25.29
CA GLN A 360 -4.53 3.55 25.03
C GLN A 360 -3.94 2.27 25.64
N MET A 361 -4.24 1.96 26.90
CA MET A 361 -3.77 0.71 27.52
C MET A 361 -4.23 -0.55 26.78
N ASP A 362 -5.45 -0.53 26.21
CA ASP A 362 -5.95 -1.63 25.37
C ASP A 362 -5.09 -1.83 24.12
N ARG A 363 -4.71 -0.73 23.46
CA ARG A 363 -3.92 -0.72 22.21
C ARG A 363 -2.43 -0.97 22.39
N LEU A 364 -1.96 -1.20 23.62
CA LEU A 364 -0.65 -1.81 23.86
C LEU A 364 -0.65 -3.32 23.59
N TYR A 365 -1.78 -4.00 23.77
CA TYR A 365 -1.90 -5.48 23.71
C TYR A 365 -0.97 -6.21 24.73
N LEU A 366 -0.61 -5.53 25.83
CA LEU A 366 0.35 -6.01 26.84
C LEU A 366 -0.28 -6.50 28.16
N GLU A 367 -1.60 -6.42 28.39
CA GLU A 367 -2.17 -6.69 29.72
C GLU A 367 -1.97 -8.13 30.20
N GLU A 368 -2.08 -9.13 29.31
CA GLU A 368 -1.78 -10.52 29.63
C GLU A 368 -0.27 -10.77 29.82
N PRO A 369 0.64 -10.37 28.89
CA PRO A 369 2.08 -10.39 29.10
C PRO A 369 2.53 -9.71 30.40
N PHE A 370 1.95 -8.56 30.74
CA PHE A 370 2.24 -7.84 31.98
C PHE A 370 1.87 -8.65 33.23
N ASN A 371 0.72 -9.32 33.23
CA ASN A 371 0.33 -10.17 34.34
C ASN A 371 1.12 -11.50 34.40
N LYS A 372 1.52 -12.07 33.25
CA LYS A 372 2.47 -13.20 33.14
C LYS A 372 3.82 -12.84 33.74
N VAL A 373 4.41 -11.70 33.35
CA VAL A 373 5.68 -11.19 33.87
C VAL A 373 5.56 -10.83 35.36
N LYS A 374 4.56 -10.05 35.77
CA LYS A 374 4.37 -9.63 37.18
C LYS A 374 4.23 -10.83 38.13
N THR A 375 3.54 -11.89 37.71
CA THR A 375 3.42 -13.14 38.49
C THR A 375 4.79 -13.79 38.73
N ASN A 376 5.66 -13.76 37.71
CA ASN A 376 6.96 -14.43 37.71
C ASN A 376 8.16 -13.49 37.93
N ILE A 377 7.93 -12.23 38.33
CA ILE A 377 8.93 -11.15 38.31
C ILE A 377 10.21 -11.45 39.09
N ARG A 378 10.17 -12.35 40.08
CA ARG A 378 11.38 -12.80 40.80
C ARG A 378 12.39 -13.50 39.90
N ASP A 379 11.97 -14.27 38.89
CA ASP A 379 12.89 -14.93 37.94
C ASP A 379 13.46 -13.92 36.94
N TYR A 380 12.59 -13.14 36.27
CA TYR A 380 13.00 -12.07 35.34
C TYR A 380 13.97 -11.07 35.99
N LEU A 381 13.65 -10.57 37.19
CA LEU A 381 14.52 -9.62 37.88
C LEU A 381 15.82 -10.25 38.39
N LYS A 382 15.81 -11.54 38.77
CA LYS A 382 17.05 -12.25 39.10
C LYS A 382 17.96 -12.39 37.86
N LYS A 383 17.39 -12.70 36.70
CA LYS A 383 18.12 -12.79 35.43
C LYS A 383 18.73 -11.46 35.00
N ALA A 384 18.02 -10.34 35.18
CA ALA A 384 18.61 -9.01 35.00
C ALA A 384 19.78 -8.78 35.98
N LEU A 385 19.56 -8.99 37.29
CA LEU A 385 20.56 -8.71 38.35
C LEU A 385 21.79 -9.64 38.34
N ILE A 386 21.73 -10.81 37.70
CA ILE A 386 22.88 -11.71 37.57
C ILE A 386 23.71 -11.46 36.29
N ASN A 387 23.16 -10.71 35.32
CA ASN A 387 23.84 -10.24 34.10
C ASN A 387 24.06 -8.70 34.14
N ASP A 388 24.30 -8.19 35.35
CA ASP A 388 24.57 -6.78 35.65
C ASP A 388 25.87 -6.74 36.49
N GLU A 389 26.97 -6.22 35.92
CA GLU A 389 28.27 -6.15 36.62
C GLU A 389 28.36 -4.95 37.58
N SER A 390 27.37 -4.04 37.57
CA SER A 390 27.28 -2.93 38.51
C SER A 390 26.88 -3.40 39.92
N VAL A 391 26.04 -4.45 40.02
CA VAL A 391 25.40 -4.95 41.26
C VAL A 391 26.38 -5.73 42.14
N LYS A 392 26.89 -5.06 43.19
CA LYS A 392 27.90 -5.60 44.11
C LYS A 392 27.25 -5.97 45.44
N LEU A 393 26.85 -7.24 45.56
CA LEU A 393 26.16 -7.77 46.75
C LEU A 393 26.98 -7.74 48.05
N ASP A 394 28.30 -7.55 47.99
CA ASP A 394 29.17 -7.34 49.15
C ASP A 394 29.38 -5.86 49.52
N ASP A 395 28.85 -4.92 48.72
CA ASP A 395 28.78 -3.49 49.03
C ASP A 395 27.33 -3.07 49.42
N PRO A 396 27.08 -2.71 50.69
CA PRO A 396 25.79 -2.20 51.13
C PRO A 396 25.32 -0.92 50.42
N GLU A 397 26.23 -0.10 49.86
CA GLU A 397 25.85 1.10 49.11
C GLU A 397 25.29 0.73 47.73
N SER A 398 26.01 -0.11 46.96
CA SER A 398 25.50 -0.73 45.73
C SER A 398 24.14 -1.41 45.94
N VAL A 399 24.02 -2.33 46.91
CA VAL A 399 22.75 -3.02 47.23
C VAL A 399 21.62 -2.03 47.51
N THR A 400 21.88 -0.96 48.26
CA THR A 400 20.89 0.07 48.59
C THR A 400 20.48 0.87 47.34
N GLN A 401 21.43 1.20 46.47
CA GLN A 401 21.15 1.93 45.23
C GLN A 401 20.40 1.05 44.21
N THR A 402 20.74 -0.23 44.05
CA THR A 402 20.00 -1.15 43.18
C THR A 402 18.53 -1.31 43.62
N ILE A 403 18.28 -1.50 44.92
CA ILE A 403 16.92 -1.52 45.49
C ILE A 403 16.18 -0.23 45.15
N ARG A 404 16.84 0.92 45.29
CA ARG A 404 16.26 2.24 45.00
C ARG A 404 15.95 2.42 43.52
N THR A 405 16.89 2.08 42.63
CA THR A 405 16.72 2.15 41.17
C THR A 405 15.50 1.32 40.73
N ILE A 406 15.33 0.11 41.29
CA ILE A 406 14.17 -0.74 41.00
C ILE A 406 12.86 -0.12 41.52
N GLU A 407 12.83 0.38 42.76
CA GLU A 407 11.63 1.01 43.34
C GLU A 407 11.22 2.31 42.64
N GLU A 408 12.18 3.08 42.10
CA GLU A 408 11.95 4.32 41.36
C GLU A 408 11.53 4.09 39.90
N ASN A 409 11.67 2.88 39.34
CA ASN A 409 11.37 2.55 37.94
C ASN A 409 10.48 1.29 37.76
N LYS A 410 9.85 0.77 38.81
CA LYS A 410 9.15 -0.54 38.81
C LYS A 410 8.03 -0.67 37.78
N GLU A 411 7.26 0.38 37.52
CA GLU A 411 6.24 0.43 36.46
C GLU A 411 6.89 0.17 35.08
N ILE A 412 7.98 0.86 34.79
CA ILE A 412 8.76 0.78 33.55
C ILE A 412 9.44 -0.59 33.37
N ILE A 413 10.06 -1.10 34.44
CA ILE A 413 10.73 -2.42 34.41
C ILE A 413 9.74 -3.53 34.07
N LEU A 414 8.55 -3.54 34.70
CA LEU A 414 7.51 -4.53 34.41
C LEU A 414 6.98 -4.44 32.98
N LEU A 415 6.77 -3.22 32.48
CA LEU A 415 6.21 -3.02 31.14
C LEU A 415 7.23 -3.34 30.04
N SER A 416 8.51 -3.04 30.26
CA SER A 416 9.61 -3.37 29.33
C SER A 416 9.83 -4.88 29.25
N LEU A 417 9.85 -5.56 30.40
CA LEU A 417 9.86 -7.03 30.45
C LEU A 417 8.64 -7.65 29.76
N ALA A 418 7.44 -7.05 29.91
CA ALA A 418 6.21 -7.52 29.26
C ALA A 418 6.21 -7.31 27.73
N TYR A 419 6.78 -6.21 27.25
CA TYR A 419 6.93 -5.93 25.82
C TYR A 419 7.93 -6.89 25.16
N LEU A 420 9.09 -7.13 25.80
CA LEU A 420 10.09 -8.06 25.29
C LEU A 420 9.61 -9.53 25.33
N ASP A 421 8.97 -9.97 26.42
CA ASP A 421 8.38 -11.32 26.54
C ASP A 421 7.13 -11.53 25.66
N ARG A 422 6.57 -10.46 25.05
CA ARG A 422 5.52 -10.57 24.03
C ARG A 422 6.08 -10.54 22.60
N TRP A 423 6.97 -9.62 22.27
CA TRP A 423 7.32 -9.30 20.87
C TRP A 423 8.70 -9.80 20.43
N TYR A 424 9.54 -10.29 21.35
CA TYR A 424 10.91 -10.79 21.05
C TYR A 424 11.09 -12.26 21.45
N ASP A 425 9.98 -12.97 21.65
CA ASP A 425 9.90 -14.42 21.85
C ASP A 425 9.95 -15.15 20.50
N ILE A 426 11.11 -15.08 19.84
CA ILE A 426 11.29 -15.47 18.43
C ILE A 426 12.23 -16.67 18.34
N ASP A 427 11.84 -17.67 17.56
CA ASP A 427 12.62 -18.88 17.30
C ASP A 427 13.45 -18.77 16.01
N TYR A 428 14.72 -19.21 16.11
CA TYR A 428 15.66 -19.37 15.01
C TYR A 428 15.98 -20.86 14.88
N GLY A 429 15.00 -21.60 14.35
CA GLY A 429 15.06 -23.05 14.15
C GLY A 429 14.83 -23.83 15.44
N GLU A 430 15.88 -24.02 16.25
CA GLU A 430 15.83 -24.74 17.54
C GLU A 430 16.38 -23.90 18.71
N ILE A 431 16.70 -22.62 18.47
CA ILE A 431 17.21 -21.67 19.45
C ILE A 431 16.24 -20.49 19.53
N ASN A 432 15.66 -20.27 20.72
CA ASN A 432 14.81 -19.12 21.01
C ASN A 432 15.68 -17.91 21.42
N SER A 433 15.44 -16.74 20.84
CA SER A 433 16.27 -15.54 21.11
C SER A 433 15.92 -14.77 22.37
N LYS A 434 14.82 -15.09 23.07
CA LYS A 434 14.27 -14.21 24.11
C LYS A 434 15.23 -13.94 25.27
N GLU A 435 15.82 -15.00 25.83
CA GLU A 435 16.77 -14.87 26.95
C GLU A 435 18.05 -14.13 26.53
N LEU A 436 18.47 -14.22 25.26
CA LEU A 436 19.55 -13.39 24.70
C LEU A 436 19.12 -11.91 24.67
N THR A 437 18.01 -11.62 23.99
CA THR A 437 17.50 -10.26 23.80
C THR A 437 17.16 -9.54 25.10
N MET A 438 16.70 -10.27 26.13
CA MET A 438 16.31 -9.68 27.41
C MET A 438 17.48 -9.51 28.41
N PHE A 439 18.55 -10.32 28.33
CA PHE A 439 19.56 -10.39 29.40
C PHE A 439 21.03 -10.48 28.92
N HIS A 440 21.28 -10.66 27.62
CA HIS A 440 22.61 -10.68 27.01
C HIS A 440 22.76 -9.52 26.01
N THR A 441 22.66 -8.30 26.54
CA THR A 441 22.97 -7.05 25.83
C THR A 441 24.40 -7.06 25.25
N ASP A 442 25.32 -7.76 25.92
CA ASP A 442 26.69 -8.01 25.46
C ASP A 442 26.77 -8.85 24.18
N PHE A 443 25.70 -9.58 23.81
CA PHE A 443 25.76 -10.61 22.76
C PHE A 443 26.28 -10.07 21.42
N PHE A 444 25.77 -8.92 20.99
CA PHE A 444 26.19 -8.25 19.76
C PHE A 444 27.29 -7.20 19.95
N GLY A 445 27.70 -6.91 21.20
CA GLY A 445 28.74 -5.92 21.52
C GLY A 445 28.27 -4.71 22.34
N GLY A 446 27.03 -4.68 22.82
CA GLY A 446 26.52 -3.62 23.69
C GLY A 446 27.25 -3.55 25.04
N GLU A 447 27.43 -2.33 25.57
CA GLU A 447 28.08 -2.08 26.87
C GLU A 447 27.09 -1.80 28.02
N ALA A 448 25.78 -1.94 27.80
CA ALA A 448 24.74 -1.64 28.78
C ALA A 448 24.41 -2.84 29.69
N ASP A 449 24.43 -2.66 31.01
CA ASP A 449 23.96 -3.66 31.98
C ASP A 449 22.46 -3.97 31.79
N ALA A 450 22.05 -5.22 32.01
CA ALA A 450 20.69 -5.68 31.67
C ALA A 450 19.55 -4.94 32.40
N LEU A 451 19.77 -4.50 33.65
CA LEU A 451 18.77 -3.72 34.39
C LEU A 451 18.63 -2.29 33.84
N ASP A 452 19.74 -1.62 33.56
CA ASP A 452 19.74 -0.28 32.98
C ASP A 452 19.18 -0.29 31.55
N ALA A 453 19.46 -1.33 30.76
CA ALA A 453 18.84 -1.51 29.44
C ALA A 453 17.31 -1.63 29.50
N LEU A 454 16.76 -2.39 30.46
CA LEU A 454 15.30 -2.48 30.69
C LEU A 454 14.68 -1.14 31.15
N ILE A 455 15.44 -0.29 31.84
CA ILE A 455 14.99 1.03 32.27
C ILE A 455 15.06 2.03 31.11
N THR A 456 16.17 2.08 30.37
CA THR A 456 16.37 2.97 29.22
C THR A 456 15.42 2.66 28.08
N PHE A 457 15.19 1.38 27.75
CA PHE A 457 14.21 0.96 26.75
C PHE A 457 12.83 1.60 27.00
N GLY A 458 12.45 1.66 28.28
CA GLY A 458 11.12 2.05 28.71
C GLY A 458 10.97 3.45 29.29
N GLN A 459 12.03 4.28 29.30
CA GLN A 459 11.97 5.68 29.77
C GLN A 459 11.18 6.62 28.86
N ASN A 460 10.88 6.16 27.64
CA ASN A 460 10.11 6.89 26.65
C ASN A 460 8.60 6.56 26.76
N ASP A 461 7.74 7.42 26.23
CA ASP A 461 6.29 7.41 26.49
C ASP A 461 5.53 6.21 25.87
N TYR A 462 4.19 6.20 26.00
CA TYR A 462 3.27 5.25 25.37
C TYR A 462 3.69 4.75 23.96
N GLN A 463 4.19 5.65 23.10
CA GLN A 463 4.60 5.33 21.74
C GLN A 463 5.69 4.25 21.67
N SER A 464 6.55 4.17 22.67
CA SER A 464 7.66 3.20 22.75
C SER A 464 7.21 1.77 23.00
N TYR A 465 6.04 1.60 23.61
CA TYR A 465 5.42 0.30 23.89
C TYR A 465 4.30 -0.03 22.90
N SER A 466 3.98 0.88 21.98
CA SER A 466 2.98 0.67 20.93
C SER A 466 3.52 -0.33 19.89
N PRO A 467 2.94 -1.53 19.72
CA PRO A 467 3.38 -2.45 18.67
C PRO A 467 3.19 -1.86 17.27
N GLN A 468 2.23 -0.92 17.11
CA GLN A 468 1.95 -0.16 15.88
C GLN A 468 3.08 0.79 15.47
N ARG A 469 4.19 0.82 16.23
CA ARG A 469 5.43 1.54 15.96
C ARG A 469 6.69 0.69 16.17
N SER A 470 6.56 -0.62 16.40
CA SER A 470 7.66 -1.53 16.81
C SER A 470 8.98 -1.36 16.04
N TYR A 471 8.95 -1.16 14.71
CA TYR A 471 10.13 -0.89 13.88
C TYR A 471 10.83 0.45 14.21
N PHE A 472 10.05 1.51 14.45
CA PHE A 472 10.57 2.83 14.85
C PHE A 472 11.03 2.84 16.30
N SER A 473 10.23 2.27 17.21
CA SER A 473 10.55 2.18 18.64
C SER A 473 11.81 1.34 18.88
N TYR A 474 12.10 0.35 18.04
CA TYR A 474 13.40 -0.34 18.03
C TYR A 474 14.56 0.62 17.83
N ALA A 475 14.51 1.45 16.78
CA ALA A 475 15.58 2.38 16.43
C ALA A 475 15.74 3.51 17.47
N GLU A 476 14.65 3.94 18.09
CA GLU A 476 14.64 4.94 19.16
C GLU A 476 15.19 4.39 20.49
N ASN A 477 14.89 3.13 20.84
CA ASN A 477 15.05 2.63 22.22
C ASN A 477 16.08 1.49 22.39
N PHE A 478 16.39 0.74 21.34
CA PHE A 478 17.08 -0.56 21.45
C PHE A 478 18.30 -0.71 20.51
N ALA A 479 18.40 0.10 19.45
CA ALA A 479 19.57 0.13 18.58
C ALA A 479 20.89 0.44 19.32
N SER A 480 20.84 1.33 20.32
CA SER A 480 21.99 1.69 21.18
C SER A 480 22.35 0.63 22.23
N VAL A 481 21.43 -0.29 22.52
CA VAL A 481 21.62 -1.41 23.46
C VAL A 481 22.24 -2.62 22.74
N THR A 482 21.98 -2.77 21.45
CA THR A 482 22.28 -3.97 20.64
C THR A 482 23.39 -3.79 19.60
N ASP A 483 23.82 -2.56 19.33
CA ASP A 483 24.71 -2.22 18.19
C ASP A 483 24.15 -2.73 16.84
N LYS A 484 22.84 -2.56 16.62
CA LYS A 484 22.12 -2.84 15.36
C LYS A 484 21.25 -1.64 15.00
N ALA A 485 21.36 -1.16 13.76
CA ALA A 485 20.80 0.14 13.39
C ALA A 485 19.26 0.13 13.22
N SER A 486 18.70 -1.01 12.82
CA SER A 486 17.26 -1.23 12.62
C SER A 486 16.80 -2.57 13.19
N LEU A 487 15.47 -2.70 13.36
CA LEU A 487 14.83 -3.97 13.74
C LEU A 487 15.18 -5.10 12.75
N THR A 488 15.25 -4.78 11.46
CA THR A 488 15.59 -5.73 10.41
C THR A 488 17.04 -6.19 10.53
N ASP A 489 18.02 -5.30 10.70
CA ASP A 489 19.44 -5.69 10.90
C ASP A 489 19.61 -6.65 12.10
N PHE A 490 18.78 -6.49 13.13
CA PHE A 490 18.82 -7.30 14.34
C PHE A 490 18.20 -8.69 14.16
N LEU A 491 17.04 -8.77 13.50
CA LEU A 491 16.40 -10.05 13.16
C LEU A 491 17.27 -10.85 12.17
N GLU A 492 17.75 -10.19 11.10
CA GLU A 492 18.63 -10.80 10.11
C GLU A 492 19.97 -11.24 10.74
N ALA A 493 20.55 -10.48 11.67
CA ALA A 493 21.79 -10.89 12.36
C ALA A 493 21.64 -12.14 13.23
N TYR A 494 20.50 -12.36 13.92
CA TYR A 494 20.26 -13.64 14.60
C TYR A 494 20.05 -14.78 13.59
N ARG A 495 19.38 -14.52 12.46
CA ARG A 495 19.20 -15.50 11.37
C ARG A 495 20.54 -15.89 10.76
N GLU A 496 21.46 -14.95 10.52
CA GLU A 496 22.83 -15.24 10.08
C GLU A 496 23.62 -16.08 11.09
N ILE A 497 23.45 -15.81 12.38
CA ILE A 497 24.18 -16.51 13.45
C ILE A 497 23.70 -17.95 13.67
N PHE A 498 22.38 -18.21 13.61
CA PHE A 498 21.80 -19.51 13.94
C PHE A 498 21.39 -20.34 12.71
N LEU A 499 21.08 -19.69 11.58
CA LEU A 499 20.60 -20.30 10.34
C LEU A 499 21.35 -19.74 9.10
N PRO A 500 22.71 -19.74 9.06
CA PRO A 500 23.50 -19.06 8.00
C PRO A 500 23.24 -19.54 6.57
N GLU A 501 22.77 -20.77 6.39
CA GLU A 501 22.49 -21.37 5.07
C GLU A 501 21.01 -21.18 4.63
N MET A 502 20.22 -20.40 5.38
CA MET A 502 18.80 -20.14 5.14
C MET A 502 18.58 -18.68 4.71
N SER A 503 17.61 -18.45 3.81
CA SER A 503 17.18 -17.09 3.47
C SER A 503 16.27 -16.50 4.56
N ASP A 504 16.25 -15.19 4.70
CA ASP A 504 15.40 -14.50 5.68
C ASP A 504 13.91 -14.81 5.48
N ASN A 505 13.46 -14.93 4.22
CA ASN A 505 12.08 -15.28 3.92
C ASN A 505 11.74 -16.73 4.28
N ASP A 506 12.66 -17.68 4.04
CA ASP A 506 12.44 -19.08 4.44
C ASP A 506 12.46 -19.26 5.97
N TRP A 507 13.32 -18.53 6.67
CA TRP A 507 13.29 -18.45 8.14
C TRP A 507 11.97 -17.83 8.64
N PHE A 508 11.59 -16.66 8.14
CA PHE A 508 10.35 -15.97 8.52
C PHE A 508 9.12 -16.89 8.36
N LYS A 509 9.02 -17.59 7.22
CA LYS A 509 7.96 -18.57 6.92
C LYS A 509 8.05 -19.88 7.71
N GLN A 510 9.20 -20.20 8.31
CA GLN A 510 9.33 -21.32 9.25
C GLN A 510 8.95 -20.91 10.67
N THR A 511 9.14 -19.65 11.04
CA THR A 511 8.96 -19.15 12.41
C THR A 511 7.56 -18.58 12.69
N THR A 512 6.87 -18.04 11.68
CA THR A 512 5.45 -17.63 11.83
C THR A 512 4.49 -18.81 11.66
N ASP A 513 3.47 -18.91 12.52
CA ASP A 513 2.32 -19.79 12.27
C ASP A 513 1.38 -19.26 11.16
N ALA A 514 1.58 -18.03 10.67
CA ALA A 514 0.74 -17.45 9.61
C ALA A 514 0.91 -18.19 8.27
N PHE A 515 -0.20 -18.59 7.65
CA PHE A 515 -0.20 -19.37 6.41
C PHE A 515 0.15 -18.52 5.19
N ILE A 516 1.45 -18.45 4.90
CA ILE A 516 2.01 -17.71 3.76
C ILE A 516 1.96 -18.55 2.48
N VAL A 517 1.35 -17.99 1.43
CA VAL A 517 1.28 -18.54 0.08
C VAL A 517 1.91 -17.55 -0.91
N GLU A 518 3.04 -17.93 -1.49
CA GLU A 518 3.79 -17.12 -2.46
C GLU A 518 3.70 -17.75 -3.86
N THR A 519 2.83 -17.22 -4.71
CA THR A 519 2.66 -17.71 -6.08
C THR A 519 3.60 -16.98 -7.04
N LYS A 520 4.81 -17.55 -7.20
CA LYS A 520 5.84 -17.05 -8.14
C LYS A 520 5.26 -16.84 -9.54
N SER A 521 5.45 -15.64 -10.08
CA SER A 521 5.07 -15.27 -11.44
C SER A 521 5.81 -16.10 -12.48
N THR A 522 5.07 -16.60 -13.47
CA THR A 522 5.61 -17.41 -14.59
C THR A 522 6.31 -16.58 -15.66
N VAL A 523 6.23 -15.25 -15.57
CA VAL A 523 6.74 -14.30 -16.58
C VAL A 523 7.90 -13.43 -16.06
N LEU A 524 8.27 -13.58 -14.78
CA LEU A 524 9.41 -12.94 -14.15
C LEU A 524 10.68 -13.81 -14.15
N SER A 525 11.83 -13.20 -13.89
CA SER A 525 13.07 -13.91 -13.53
C SER A 525 12.97 -14.51 -12.11
N ASP A 526 13.90 -15.40 -11.72
CA ASP A 526 13.98 -15.85 -10.32
C ASP A 526 14.39 -14.71 -9.36
N GLU A 527 15.16 -13.74 -9.84
CA GLU A 527 15.59 -12.55 -9.11
C GLU A 527 14.39 -11.61 -8.83
N ASP A 528 13.60 -11.28 -9.85
CA ASP A 528 12.37 -10.50 -9.67
C ASP A 528 11.31 -11.27 -8.88
N ASN A 529 11.24 -12.60 -9.00
CA ASN A 529 10.36 -13.41 -8.17
C ASN A 529 10.74 -13.37 -6.68
N SER A 530 12.03 -13.25 -6.35
CA SER A 530 12.45 -13.12 -4.94
C SER A 530 11.99 -11.80 -4.30
N ARG A 531 11.72 -10.77 -5.12
CA ARG A 531 11.12 -9.49 -4.68
C ARG A 531 9.62 -9.58 -4.42
N LEU A 532 8.99 -10.72 -4.73
CA LEU A 532 7.60 -11.03 -4.38
C LEU A 532 7.48 -11.73 -3.02
N ASN A 533 8.60 -12.11 -2.40
CA ASN A 533 8.63 -12.75 -1.08
C ASN A 533 7.95 -11.87 -0.02
N VAL A 534 7.22 -12.50 0.92
CA VAL A 534 6.50 -11.77 1.97
C VAL A 534 7.45 -11.00 2.88
N TYR A 535 8.53 -11.63 3.36
CA TYR A 535 9.48 -10.94 4.24
C TYR A 535 10.13 -9.73 3.57
N GLU A 536 10.53 -9.86 2.29
CA GLU A 536 11.12 -8.77 1.52
C GLU A 536 10.16 -7.60 1.38
N ARG A 537 8.86 -7.85 1.15
CA ARG A 537 7.82 -6.81 1.03
C ARG A 537 7.36 -6.21 2.36
N LEU A 538 7.52 -6.93 3.47
CA LEU A 538 7.26 -6.41 4.80
C LEU A 538 8.41 -5.51 5.28
N LYS A 539 9.67 -5.88 4.98
CA LYS A 539 10.86 -5.13 5.40
C LYS A 539 11.11 -3.89 4.54
N ASP A 540 10.94 -4.00 3.23
CA ASP A 540 10.94 -2.89 2.27
C ASP A 540 9.83 -3.12 1.23
N PRO A 541 8.75 -2.30 1.22
CA PRO A 541 7.70 -2.43 0.23
C PRO A 541 8.15 -2.32 -1.23
N GLN A 542 9.36 -1.79 -1.51
CA GLN A 542 9.95 -1.62 -2.85
C GLN A 542 9.08 -0.81 -3.83
N ILE A 543 8.29 0.12 -3.29
CA ILE A 543 7.48 1.10 -4.02
C ILE A 543 8.24 2.44 -4.03
N PRO A 544 8.38 3.14 -5.18
CA PRO A 544 9.14 4.40 -5.28
C PRO A 544 8.61 5.51 -4.36
N GLU A 545 9.47 6.43 -3.93
CA GLU A 545 9.12 7.55 -3.04
C GLU A 545 7.99 8.43 -3.59
N GLU A 546 7.84 8.51 -4.92
CA GLU A 546 6.79 9.28 -5.59
C GLU A 546 5.40 8.61 -5.57
N VAL A 547 5.34 7.34 -5.17
CA VAL A 547 4.13 6.48 -5.21
C VAL A 547 3.79 5.91 -3.83
N ILE A 548 4.81 5.56 -3.03
CA ILE A 548 4.64 5.01 -1.69
C ILE A 548 4.03 6.05 -0.75
N THR A 549 3.30 5.56 0.23
CA THR A 549 2.48 6.37 1.13
C THR A 549 3.02 6.19 2.55
N PRO A 550 2.92 7.18 3.45
CA PRO A 550 3.38 7.01 4.82
C PRO A 550 2.78 5.78 5.48
N ARG A 551 1.48 5.51 5.28
CA ARG A 551 0.83 4.30 5.79
C ARG A 551 1.47 3.00 5.27
N ILE A 552 1.75 2.89 3.96
CA ILE A 552 2.39 1.66 3.43
C ILE A 552 3.84 1.54 3.93
N ARG A 553 4.61 2.63 3.86
CA ARG A 553 6.02 2.66 4.30
C ARG A 553 6.17 2.34 5.80
N ASP A 554 5.30 2.90 6.64
CA ASP A 554 5.45 2.85 8.09
C ASP A 554 4.77 1.63 8.71
N THR A 555 3.63 1.17 8.17
CA THR A 555 2.88 0.03 8.76
C THR A 555 3.51 -1.33 8.47
N TYR A 556 4.09 -1.53 7.28
CA TYR A 556 4.53 -2.86 6.83
C TYR A 556 5.68 -3.46 7.68
N PRO A 557 6.74 -2.69 8.01
CA PRO A 557 7.79 -3.19 8.92
C PRO A 557 7.28 -3.45 10.35
N ASN A 558 6.24 -2.75 10.80
CA ASN A 558 5.59 -3.00 12.10
C ASN A 558 4.78 -4.30 12.13
N MET A 559 4.57 -4.99 11.00
CA MET A 559 3.95 -6.32 10.98
C MET A 559 4.94 -7.45 11.33
N LEU A 560 6.25 -7.20 11.30
CA LEU A 560 7.27 -8.24 11.47
C LEU A 560 7.20 -8.92 12.85
N LEU A 561 7.20 -8.16 13.95
CA LEU A 561 7.08 -8.75 15.29
C LEU A 561 5.71 -9.40 15.56
N PRO A 562 4.57 -8.76 15.21
CA PRO A 562 3.24 -9.40 15.27
C PRO A 562 3.16 -10.75 14.55
N LEU A 563 3.75 -10.88 13.35
CA LEU A 563 3.74 -12.13 12.59
C LEU A 563 4.75 -13.16 13.12
N LEU A 564 5.95 -12.74 13.55
CA LEU A 564 6.95 -13.64 14.16
C LEU A 564 6.55 -14.15 15.55
N THR A 565 5.50 -13.60 16.17
CA THR A 565 5.05 -13.93 17.53
C THR A 565 3.53 -14.08 17.65
N THR A 566 2.85 -14.54 16.59
CA THR A 566 1.49 -15.09 16.73
C THR A 566 1.56 -16.46 17.41
N SER A 567 0.53 -16.85 18.17
CA SER A 567 0.51 -18.10 18.93
C SER A 567 -0.31 -19.23 18.28
N GLU A 568 -0.99 -18.94 17.16
CA GLU A 568 -1.70 -19.93 16.37
C GLU A 568 -2.00 -19.47 14.93
N ASP A 569 -2.02 -20.46 14.03
CA ASP A 569 -2.40 -20.44 12.61
C ASP A 569 -3.83 -19.88 12.37
N ASN A 570 -3.96 -18.55 12.41
CA ASN A 570 -5.21 -17.82 12.22
C ASN A 570 -5.23 -16.89 10.99
N VAL A 571 -4.06 -16.39 10.60
CA VAL A 571 -3.88 -15.40 9.54
C VAL A 571 -3.28 -16.07 8.32
N TYR A 572 -3.76 -15.73 7.13
CA TYR A 572 -3.15 -16.14 5.87
C TYR A 572 -2.70 -14.92 5.06
N ILE A 573 -1.61 -15.10 4.33
CA ILE A 573 -1.01 -14.08 3.48
C ILE A 573 -0.85 -14.66 2.08
N ILE A 574 -1.37 -13.98 1.06
CA ILE A 574 -1.10 -14.33 -0.34
C ILE A 574 -0.23 -13.24 -0.96
N SER A 575 0.95 -13.61 -1.45
CA SER A 575 1.80 -12.73 -2.25
C SER A 575 1.92 -13.26 -3.67
N ASN A 576 1.65 -12.40 -4.64
CA ASN A 576 1.83 -12.67 -6.07
C ASN A 576 2.50 -11.46 -6.74
N LEU A 577 2.60 -11.43 -8.07
CA LEU A 577 3.17 -10.31 -8.82
C LEU A 577 2.72 -8.92 -8.32
N SER A 578 1.42 -8.58 -8.35
CA SER A 578 0.95 -7.20 -8.18
C SER A 578 0.10 -6.91 -6.94
N ASN A 579 -0.05 -7.85 -6.01
CA ASN A 579 -0.69 -7.59 -4.73
C ASN A 579 -0.17 -8.47 -3.59
N LEU A 580 -0.32 -7.95 -2.37
CA LEU A 580 0.01 -8.58 -1.11
C LEU A 580 -1.25 -8.54 -0.23
N ILE A 581 -1.78 -9.71 0.06
CA ILE A 581 -3.10 -9.94 0.61
C ILE A 581 -2.98 -10.42 2.06
N PHE A 582 -3.78 -9.88 2.98
CA PHE A 582 -3.87 -10.35 4.36
C PHE A 582 -5.34 -10.54 4.79
N SER A 583 -5.66 -11.69 5.40
CA SER A 583 -6.95 -11.92 6.06
C SER A 583 -6.85 -13.07 7.08
N SER A 584 -7.93 -13.38 7.80
CA SER A 584 -7.97 -14.46 8.80
C SER A 584 -9.03 -15.52 8.50
N TYR A 585 -8.89 -16.68 9.15
CA TYR A 585 -9.89 -17.75 9.10
C TYR A 585 -11.20 -17.37 9.80
N ASP A 586 -11.18 -16.38 10.69
CA ASP A 586 -12.36 -15.83 11.35
C ASP A 586 -13.39 -15.31 10.34
N ARG A 587 -12.94 -14.80 9.20
CA ARG A 587 -13.80 -14.36 8.09
C ARG A 587 -14.69 -15.49 7.57
N TYR A 588 -14.25 -16.75 7.66
CA TYR A 588 -14.91 -17.90 7.01
C TYR A 588 -15.42 -18.97 8.00
N ILE A 589 -14.80 -19.07 9.18
CA ILE A 589 -15.04 -20.13 10.17
C ILE A 589 -15.49 -19.51 11.50
N ASP A 590 -16.55 -20.05 12.08
CA ASP A 590 -16.98 -19.75 13.45
C ASP A 590 -15.92 -20.23 14.45
N GLN A 591 -15.23 -19.29 15.10
CA GLN A 591 -14.15 -19.60 16.03
C GLN A 591 -14.64 -20.30 17.31
N SER A 592 -15.94 -20.26 17.63
CA SER A 592 -16.51 -21.04 18.75
C SER A 592 -16.37 -22.55 18.52
N LEU A 593 -16.15 -23.00 17.27
CA LEU A 593 -15.87 -24.39 16.94
C LEU A 593 -14.52 -24.88 17.49
N LYS A 594 -13.52 -24.00 17.72
CA LYS A 594 -12.24 -24.38 18.36
C LYS A 594 -12.45 -25.04 19.73
N LEU A 595 -13.47 -24.60 20.47
CA LEU A 595 -13.81 -25.12 21.79
C LEU A 595 -14.98 -26.11 21.76
N SER A 596 -15.99 -25.87 20.90
CA SER A 596 -17.23 -26.66 20.90
C SER A 596 -17.18 -27.90 20.01
N ASN A 597 -16.40 -27.89 18.92
CA ASN A 597 -16.25 -29.04 18.01
C ASN A 597 -14.94 -28.98 17.18
N PRO A 598 -13.78 -29.33 17.79
CA PRO A 598 -12.47 -29.17 17.16
C PRO A 598 -12.29 -29.96 15.85
N GLU A 599 -12.93 -31.14 15.72
CA GLU A 599 -12.85 -31.96 14.50
C GLU A 599 -13.48 -31.25 13.29
N VAL A 600 -14.58 -30.51 13.50
CA VAL A 600 -15.22 -29.72 12.44
C VAL A 600 -14.40 -28.47 12.13
N TYR A 601 -13.86 -27.77 13.14
CA TYR A 601 -12.97 -26.63 12.92
C TYR A 601 -11.79 -27.00 12.00
N GLN A 602 -11.09 -28.10 12.31
CA GLN A 602 -9.96 -28.59 11.51
C GLN A 602 -10.38 -29.03 10.10
N ALA A 603 -11.58 -29.59 9.93
CA ALA A 603 -12.12 -29.96 8.63
C ALA A 603 -12.46 -28.74 7.75
N GLU A 604 -12.99 -27.66 8.32
CA GLU A 604 -13.24 -26.40 7.57
C GLU A 604 -11.93 -25.66 7.29
N LEU A 605 -11.00 -25.58 8.26
CA LEU A 605 -9.67 -24.99 8.08
C LEU A 605 -8.91 -25.64 6.92
N SER A 606 -8.96 -26.97 6.82
CA SER A 606 -8.36 -27.72 5.70
C SER A 606 -8.89 -27.26 4.34
N LYS A 607 -10.23 -27.12 4.20
CA LYS A 607 -10.86 -26.65 2.94
C LYS A 607 -10.51 -25.20 2.62
N ILE A 608 -10.45 -24.34 3.63
CA ILE A 608 -10.08 -22.93 3.44
C ILE A 608 -8.62 -22.82 2.98
N LYS A 609 -7.70 -23.64 3.51
CA LYS A 609 -6.32 -23.72 3.01
C LYS A 609 -6.23 -24.24 1.57
N GLU A 610 -7.02 -25.26 1.20
CA GLU A 610 -7.13 -25.71 -0.20
C GLU A 610 -7.67 -24.60 -1.13
N GLN A 611 -8.67 -23.84 -0.69
CA GLN A 611 -9.25 -22.72 -1.44
C GLN A 611 -8.26 -21.54 -1.60
N ILE A 612 -7.52 -21.19 -0.55
CA ILE A 612 -6.46 -20.16 -0.59
C ILE A 612 -5.40 -20.50 -1.65
N LEU A 613 -4.96 -21.77 -1.71
CA LEU A 613 -3.99 -22.23 -2.71
C LEU A 613 -4.56 -22.15 -4.13
N ALA A 614 -5.84 -22.47 -4.32
CA ALA A 614 -6.50 -22.36 -5.62
C ALA A 614 -6.66 -20.90 -6.07
N ASP A 615 -7.12 -20.01 -5.19
CA ASP A 615 -7.35 -18.60 -5.51
C ASP A 615 -6.03 -17.84 -5.73
N ALA A 616 -4.97 -18.17 -4.98
CA ALA A 616 -3.64 -17.61 -5.20
C ALA A 616 -3.07 -17.90 -6.61
N GLU A 617 -3.42 -19.04 -7.21
CA GLU A 617 -3.07 -19.38 -8.59
C GLU A 617 -3.95 -18.66 -9.63
N LEU A 618 -5.25 -18.45 -9.35
CA LEU A 618 -6.11 -17.58 -10.16
C LEU A 618 -5.58 -16.14 -10.19
N TYR A 619 -5.19 -15.62 -9.02
CA TYR A 619 -4.61 -14.29 -8.90
C TYR A 619 -3.28 -14.20 -9.67
N ARG A 620 -2.37 -15.16 -9.50
CA ARG A 620 -1.12 -15.21 -10.28
C ARG A 620 -1.39 -15.20 -11.79
N ALA A 621 -2.31 -16.04 -12.28
CA ALA A 621 -2.64 -16.11 -13.70
C ALA A 621 -3.19 -14.78 -14.25
N HIS A 622 -3.93 -14.01 -13.43
CA HIS A 622 -4.44 -12.68 -13.78
C HIS A 622 -3.33 -11.65 -13.97
N TYR A 623 -2.38 -11.54 -13.03
CA TYR A 623 -1.30 -10.56 -13.15
C TYR A 623 -0.22 -10.99 -14.14
N ASP A 624 0.06 -12.30 -14.27
CA ASP A 624 0.92 -12.82 -15.34
C ASP A 624 0.35 -12.47 -16.73
N MET A 625 -0.97 -12.54 -16.92
CA MET A 625 -1.62 -12.06 -18.14
C MET A 625 -1.44 -10.54 -18.32
N TRP A 626 -1.75 -9.73 -17.31
CA TRP A 626 -1.61 -8.27 -17.42
C TRP A 626 -0.16 -7.83 -17.69
N TYR A 627 0.82 -8.50 -17.09
CA TYR A 627 2.25 -8.27 -17.37
C TYR A 627 2.63 -8.62 -18.81
N ARG A 628 1.94 -9.56 -19.46
CA ARG A 628 2.09 -9.82 -20.90
C ARG A 628 1.38 -8.79 -21.77
N ILE A 629 0.26 -8.21 -21.31
CA ILE A 629 -0.47 -7.15 -22.03
C ILE A 629 0.20 -5.77 -21.94
N LEU A 630 0.74 -5.38 -20.79
CA LEU A 630 1.39 -4.08 -20.62
C LEU A 630 2.64 -3.95 -21.51
N PRO A 631 2.93 -2.76 -22.07
CA PRO A 631 4.15 -2.55 -22.84
C PRO A 631 5.40 -2.58 -21.95
N ASP A 632 6.55 -2.95 -22.53
CA ASP A 632 7.80 -3.22 -21.79
C ASP A 632 8.25 -2.08 -20.87
N TYR A 633 7.99 -0.82 -21.23
CA TYR A 633 8.32 0.34 -20.38
C TYR A 633 7.47 0.41 -19.11
N HIS A 634 6.28 -0.20 -19.10
CA HIS A 634 5.29 -0.08 -18.03
C HIS A 634 5.12 -1.33 -17.16
N LYS A 635 5.55 -2.51 -17.64
CA LYS A 635 5.46 -3.80 -16.92
C LYS A 635 6.00 -3.75 -15.49
N HIS A 636 7.04 -2.95 -15.25
CA HIS A 636 7.66 -2.77 -13.95
C HIS A 636 6.68 -2.25 -12.87
N THR A 637 5.63 -1.51 -13.26
CA THR A 637 4.62 -0.98 -12.33
C THR A 637 3.77 -2.07 -11.65
N LEU A 638 3.72 -3.28 -12.22
CA LEU A 638 3.05 -4.43 -11.59
C LEU A 638 3.88 -5.12 -10.51
N LEU A 639 5.16 -4.74 -10.30
CA LEU A 639 5.95 -5.23 -9.16
C LEU A 639 5.57 -4.50 -7.87
N TYR A 640 5.08 -3.26 -7.98
CA TYR A 640 4.55 -2.46 -6.88
C TYR A 640 3.21 -3.05 -6.45
N PHE A 641 3.19 -3.73 -5.30
CA PHE A 641 2.02 -4.46 -4.85
C PHE A 641 0.91 -3.53 -4.39
N GLN A 642 -0.34 -3.91 -4.66
CA GLN A 642 -1.50 -3.34 -3.97
C GLN A 642 -1.72 -4.09 -2.64
N PRO A 643 -1.84 -3.40 -1.50
CA PRO A 643 -2.41 -3.96 -0.29
C PRO A 643 -3.85 -4.46 -0.53
N VAL A 644 -4.17 -5.66 -0.02
CA VAL A 644 -5.56 -6.15 0.02
C VAL A 644 -5.88 -6.69 1.41
N TRP A 645 -6.87 -6.11 2.07
CA TRP A 645 -7.31 -6.50 3.41
C TRP A 645 -8.66 -7.23 3.35
N GLY A 646 -8.74 -8.41 3.95
CA GLY A 646 -10.02 -9.10 4.17
C GLY A 646 -10.65 -8.74 5.52
N GLY A 647 -11.95 -8.45 5.53
CA GLY A 647 -12.67 -7.84 6.64
C GLY A 647 -12.64 -8.60 7.97
N HIS A 648 -12.51 -7.83 9.05
CA HIS A 648 -12.39 -8.30 10.44
C HIS A 648 -13.72 -8.69 11.09
N GLY A 649 -14.50 -9.54 10.41
CA GLY A 649 -15.79 -10.03 10.89
C GLY A 649 -16.29 -11.25 10.12
N ASN A 650 -17.04 -12.13 10.77
CA ASN A 650 -17.59 -13.32 10.12
C ASN A 650 -18.93 -12.97 9.44
N TYR A 651 -18.99 -13.01 8.10
CA TYR A 651 -20.18 -12.65 7.32
C TYR A 651 -20.59 -13.74 6.31
N ALA A 652 -21.84 -14.17 6.38
CA ALA A 652 -22.45 -15.15 5.49
C ALA A 652 -23.71 -14.60 4.80
N TYR A 653 -23.97 -15.04 3.56
CA TYR A 653 -25.16 -14.64 2.82
C TYR A 653 -26.40 -15.44 3.25
N ASP A 654 -27.33 -14.81 3.96
CA ASP A 654 -28.61 -15.43 4.30
C ASP A 654 -29.62 -15.23 3.16
N ALA A 655 -29.61 -16.23 2.25
CA ALA A 655 -30.53 -16.36 1.13
C ALA A 655 -32.02 -16.44 1.52
N SER A 656 -32.37 -16.67 2.80
CA SER A 656 -33.76 -16.60 3.26
C SER A 656 -34.25 -15.16 3.48
N SER A 657 -33.31 -14.23 3.69
CA SER A 657 -33.58 -12.79 3.82
C SER A 657 -32.99 -11.93 2.70
N TYR A 658 -32.29 -12.52 1.73
CA TYR A 658 -31.54 -11.81 0.67
C TYR A 658 -30.56 -10.76 1.23
N ALA A 659 -29.94 -11.06 2.37
CA ALA A 659 -29.08 -10.14 3.11
C ALA A 659 -27.85 -10.87 3.65
N TRP A 660 -26.71 -10.21 3.63
CA TRP A 660 -25.55 -10.66 4.40
C TRP A 660 -25.81 -10.44 5.89
N LYS A 661 -25.40 -11.40 6.70
CA LYS A 661 -25.50 -11.37 8.17
C LYS A 661 -24.20 -11.87 8.77
N GLY A 662 -23.83 -11.32 9.91
CA GLY A 662 -22.55 -11.59 10.52
C GLY A 662 -22.29 -10.74 11.73
N VAL A 663 -21.05 -10.75 12.21
CA VAL A 663 -20.60 -9.90 13.31
C VAL A 663 -19.23 -9.30 13.02
N TRP A 664 -19.08 -8.02 13.34
CA TRP A 664 -17.78 -7.38 13.47
C TRP A 664 -17.17 -7.69 14.83
N TYR A 665 -15.88 -7.99 14.81
CA TYR A 665 -15.03 -8.04 15.99
C TYR A 665 -14.44 -6.65 16.27
N SER A 666 -14.27 -6.29 17.54
CA SER A 666 -13.66 -5.01 17.93
C SER A 666 -12.13 -5.01 17.68
N ASP A 667 -11.46 -3.86 17.74
CA ASP A 667 -10.00 -3.78 17.66
C ASP A 667 -9.30 -4.28 18.95
N THR A 668 -10.00 -4.16 20.08
CA THR A 668 -9.41 -4.17 21.43
C THR A 668 -10.10 -5.13 22.42
N GLY A 669 -11.16 -5.83 22.00
CA GLY A 669 -11.98 -6.65 22.89
C GLY A 669 -13.02 -5.85 23.70
N LYS A 670 -13.39 -4.64 23.23
CA LYS A 670 -14.36 -3.76 23.91
C LYS A 670 -15.35 -3.13 22.93
N LEU A 671 -16.63 -3.17 23.29
CA LEU A 671 -17.69 -2.41 22.62
C LEU A 671 -17.67 -0.95 23.06
N THR A 672 -17.00 -0.09 22.29
CA THR A 672 -17.16 1.37 22.45
C THR A 672 -18.47 1.84 21.81
N PRO A 673 -19.07 2.96 22.26
CA PRO A 673 -20.26 3.52 21.62
C PRO A 673 -20.06 3.84 20.14
N GLU A 674 -18.88 4.34 19.77
CA GLU A 674 -18.50 4.63 18.37
C GLU A 674 -18.45 3.36 17.51
N PHE A 675 -17.88 2.27 18.04
CA PHE A 675 -17.84 0.99 17.35
C PHE A 675 -19.26 0.44 17.13
N VAL A 676 -20.10 0.44 18.16
CA VAL A 676 -21.50 -0.02 18.08
C VAL A 676 -22.33 0.84 17.11
N GLU A 677 -22.10 2.16 17.08
CA GLU A 677 -22.77 3.09 16.15
C GLU A 677 -22.38 2.81 14.69
N LYS A 678 -21.08 2.66 14.40
CA LYS A 678 -20.56 2.32 13.05
C LYS A 678 -21.09 0.98 12.55
N MET A 679 -21.15 -0.02 13.42
CA MET A 679 -21.49 -1.41 13.10
C MET A 679 -22.99 -1.75 13.23
N GLN A 680 -23.86 -0.75 13.43
CA GLN A 680 -25.32 -0.87 13.26
C GLN A 680 -26.00 -2.04 14.01
N ASN A 681 -25.52 -2.36 15.22
CA ASN A 681 -25.89 -3.48 16.10
C ASN A 681 -25.29 -4.87 15.78
N ASP A 682 -24.61 -5.06 14.65
CA ASP A 682 -23.96 -6.33 14.27
C ASP A 682 -22.50 -6.40 14.79
N ALA A 683 -22.32 -6.12 16.10
CA ALA A 683 -21.01 -5.97 16.74
C ALA A 683 -20.88 -6.82 18.01
N THR A 684 -19.69 -7.38 18.24
CA THR A 684 -19.36 -8.15 19.45
C THR A 684 -18.24 -7.50 20.26
N ALA A 685 -18.23 -7.75 21.58
CA ALA A 685 -17.10 -7.44 22.45
C ALA A 685 -15.94 -8.43 22.26
N GLU A 686 -16.16 -9.49 21.47
CA GLU A 686 -15.17 -10.53 21.26
C GLU A 686 -14.09 -10.04 20.27
N THR A 687 -12.93 -10.67 20.39
CA THR A 687 -11.79 -10.51 19.48
C THR A 687 -11.21 -11.88 19.23
N THR A 688 -10.68 -12.07 18.03
CA THR A 688 -9.94 -13.27 17.64
C THR A 688 -8.44 -13.02 17.81
N ALA A 689 -7.64 -14.09 17.95
CA ALA A 689 -6.20 -13.94 18.07
C ALA A 689 -5.57 -13.30 16.81
N ALA A 690 -6.16 -13.48 15.61
CA ALA A 690 -5.77 -12.71 14.43
C ALA A 690 -5.79 -11.18 14.66
N ILE A 691 -6.76 -10.66 15.42
CA ILE A 691 -6.86 -9.23 15.72
C ILE A 691 -5.97 -8.87 16.91
N GLN A 692 -5.99 -9.65 18.00
CA GLN A 692 -5.20 -9.37 19.22
C GLN A 692 -3.69 -9.55 19.04
N GLU A 693 -3.25 -10.36 18.09
CA GLU A 693 -1.84 -10.68 17.87
C GLU A 693 -1.27 -10.08 16.58
N VAL A 694 -2.08 -9.90 15.53
CA VAL A 694 -1.61 -9.39 14.23
C VAL A 694 -2.25 -8.05 13.86
N PHE A 695 -3.52 -8.02 13.45
CA PHE A 695 -4.11 -6.84 12.79
C PHE A 695 -4.24 -5.61 13.72
N GLY A 696 -4.56 -5.82 15.00
CA GLY A 696 -4.62 -4.76 16.01
C GLY A 696 -3.23 -4.25 16.38
N PRO A 697 -2.28 -5.12 16.76
CA PRO A 697 -0.89 -4.75 17.06
C PRO A 697 -0.13 -4.08 15.93
N SER A 698 -0.33 -4.45 14.67
CA SER A 698 0.30 -3.77 13.53
C SER A 698 -0.35 -2.43 13.16
N GLY A 699 -1.59 -2.19 13.59
CA GLY A 699 -2.39 -1.03 13.17
C GLY A 699 -3.03 -1.19 11.78
N THR A 700 -3.04 -2.40 11.22
CA THR A 700 -3.72 -2.71 9.95
C THR A 700 -5.23 -2.98 10.12
N TYR A 701 -5.71 -3.19 11.35
CA TYR A 701 -7.15 -3.30 11.63
C TYR A 701 -7.88 -2.03 11.18
N PHE A 702 -8.80 -2.17 10.24
CA PHE A 702 -9.64 -1.07 9.77
C PHE A 702 -11.09 -1.22 10.23
N LEU A 703 -11.69 -0.11 10.66
CA LEU A 703 -13.14 0.03 10.73
C LEU A 703 -13.61 0.51 9.35
N PRO A 704 -14.23 -0.32 8.50
CA PRO A 704 -14.73 0.13 7.20
C PRO A 704 -15.69 1.31 7.38
N GLU A 705 -15.40 2.43 6.72
CA GLU A 705 -16.32 3.59 6.70
C GLU A 705 -17.63 3.24 5.97
N LEU A 706 -17.57 2.22 5.12
CA LEU A 706 -18.64 1.74 4.25
C LEU A 706 -19.10 0.34 4.68
N THR A 707 -19.65 0.21 5.90
CA THR A 707 -20.08 -1.06 6.53
C THR A 707 -21.17 -1.85 5.78
N TRP A 708 -21.71 -1.30 4.70
CA TRP A 708 -22.73 -1.88 3.82
C TRP A 708 -22.17 -2.30 2.44
N ALA A 709 -20.90 -2.00 2.13
CA ALA A 709 -20.25 -2.27 0.84
C ALA A 709 -19.82 -3.74 0.70
N GLY A 710 -19.68 -4.22 -0.54
CA GLY A 710 -19.11 -5.53 -0.83
C GLY A 710 -17.61 -5.56 -0.57
N ALA A 711 -16.86 -4.85 -1.42
CA ALA A 711 -15.49 -4.42 -1.20
C ALA A 711 -15.40 -2.92 -1.53
N TYR A 712 -14.21 -2.32 -1.45
CA TYR A 712 -13.90 -1.04 -2.09
C TYR A 712 -12.40 -0.86 -2.30
N ALA A 713 -12.03 -0.14 -3.36
CA ALA A 713 -10.68 0.33 -3.62
C ALA A 713 -10.51 1.79 -3.19
N TRP A 714 -9.51 2.03 -2.35
CA TRP A 714 -8.82 3.32 -2.31
C TRP A 714 -7.56 3.20 -3.18
N ARG A 715 -7.03 4.30 -3.73
CA ARG A 715 -5.84 4.23 -4.61
C ARG A 715 -4.65 3.50 -3.97
N GLN A 716 -4.58 3.48 -2.65
CA GLN A 716 -3.48 2.93 -1.85
C GLN A 716 -3.74 1.51 -1.33
N GLU A 717 -4.97 1.00 -1.34
CA GLU A 717 -5.34 -0.32 -0.79
C GLU A 717 -6.75 -0.75 -1.20
N VAL A 718 -7.01 -2.07 -1.24
CA VAL A 718 -8.35 -2.63 -1.42
C VAL A 718 -8.82 -3.29 -0.13
N ASN A 719 -10.08 -3.05 0.24
CA ASN A 719 -10.70 -3.54 1.47
C ASN A 719 -11.93 -4.40 1.13
N PHE A 720 -11.89 -5.69 1.44
CA PHE A 720 -13.03 -6.60 1.31
C PHE A 720 -13.86 -6.55 2.59
N VAL A 721 -15.08 -5.99 2.51
CA VAL A 721 -15.92 -5.67 3.67
C VAL A 721 -16.92 -6.80 3.92
N ILE A 722 -17.98 -6.86 3.12
CA ILE A 722 -19.01 -7.90 3.18
C ILE A 722 -18.70 -9.05 2.20
N THR A 723 -18.11 -8.78 1.04
CA THR A 723 -17.76 -9.83 0.07
C THR A 723 -16.62 -10.70 0.64
N PRO A 724 -16.73 -12.05 0.63
CA PRO A 724 -15.59 -12.91 0.93
C PRO A 724 -14.52 -12.76 -0.15
N LEU A 725 -13.24 -12.77 0.22
CA LEU A 725 -12.16 -12.65 -0.76
C LEU A 725 -11.93 -13.96 -1.55
N LEU A 726 -12.15 -15.10 -0.88
CA LEU A 726 -11.99 -16.43 -1.45
C LEU A 726 -13.22 -16.91 -2.25
N GLY A 727 -12.98 -17.76 -3.24
CA GLY A 727 -13.97 -18.30 -4.17
C GLY A 727 -14.24 -17.38 -5.36
N THR A 728 -14.99 -17.90 -6.34
CA THR A 728 -15.22 -17.26 -7.66
C THR A 728 -15.67 -15.80 -7.56
N ASP A 729 -16.69 -15.53 -6.73
CA ASP A 729 -17.27 -14.19 -6.59
C ASP A 729 -16.23 -13.21 -6.02
N GLY A 730 -15.50 -13.62 -4.98
CA GLY A 730 -14.42 -12.84 -4.36
C GLY A 730 -13.25 -12.58 -5.30
N ALA A 731 -12.88 -13.57 -6.11
CA ALA A 731 -11.83 -13.45 -7.12
C ALA A 731 -12.24 -12.53 -8.29
N VAL A 732 -13.51 -12.55 -8.71
CA VAL A 732 -14.04 -11.61 -9.72
C VAL A 732 -14.11 -10.19 -9.15
N THR A 733 -14.62 -10.01 -7.92
CA THR A 733 -14.57 -8.72 -7.19
C THR A 733 -13.13 -8.23 -7.04
N LEU A 734 -12.14 -9.10 -6.83
CA LEU A 734 -10.74 -8.65 -6.80
C LEU A 734 -10.34 -8.03 -8.14
N THR A 735 -10.69 -8.62 -9.28
CA THR A 735 -10.40 -8.00 -10.59
C THR A 735 -11.15 -6.68 -10.81
N HIS A 736 -12.31 -6.48 -10.18
CA HIS A 736 -13.04 -5.21 -10.19
C HIS A 736 -12.29 -4.12 -9.41
N GLU A 737 -12.01 -4.37 -8.13
CA GLU A 737 -11.33 -3.40 -7.25
C GLU A 737 -9.89 -3.09 -7.71
N MET A 738 -9.20 -4.06 -8.30
CA MET A 738 -7.86 -3.85 -8.86
C MET A 738 -7.91 -2.91 -10.06
N VAL A 739 -8.98 -2.90 -10.88
CA VAL A 739 -9.14 -1.89 -11.94
C VAL A 739 -9.28 -0.49 -11.32
N HIS A 740 -10.09 -0.33 -10.27
CA HIS A 740 -10.23 0.96 -9.59
C HIS A 740 -8.92 1.49 -8.97
N ALA A 741 -8.04 0.59 -8.52
CA ALA A 741 -6.70 0.93 -8.07
C ALA A 741 -5.75 1.27 -9.23
N PHE A 742 -5.82 0.52 -10.34
CA PHE A 742 -4.79 0.48 -11.38
C PHE A 742 -5.05 1.38 -12.59
N ASP A 743 -6.27 1.83 -12.82
CA ASP A 743 -6.60 2.72 -13.95
C ASP A 743 -6.09 4.18 -13.79
N TYR A 744 -5.47 4.53 -12.66
CA TYR A 744 -4.71 5.78 -12.49
C TYR A 744 -3.37 5.75 -13.23
N ASP A 745 -2.61 4.67 -13.07
CA ASP A 745 -1.20 4.55 -13.47
C ASP A 745 -0.94 3.27 -14.28
N LYS A 746 -1.10 2.08 -13.68
CA LYS A 746 -0.80 0.77 -14.31
C LYS A 746 -1.61 0.49 -15.59
N PHE A 747 -2.94 0.46 -15.52
CA PHE A 747 -3.82 0.04 -16.65
C PHE A 747 -4.12 1.15 -17.68
N LEU A 748 -3.85 2.42 -17.37
CA LEU A 748 -3.96 3.53 -18.33
C LEU A 748 -2.62 4.22 -18.63
N LEU A 749 -1.49 3.53 -18.39
CA LEU A 749 -0.14 3.93 -18.83
C LEU A 749 0.24 5.36 -18.37
N ASP A 750 0.06 5.65 -17.08
CA ASP A 750 0.22 6.95 -16.42
C ASP A 750 -0.66 8.09 -16.97
N HIS A 751 -1.61 7.79 -17.85
CA HIS A 751 -2.49 8.79 -18.44
C HIS A 751 -3.76 9.05 -17.62
N ASN A 752 -4.08 8.26 -16.58
CA ASN A 752 -5.23 8.43 -15.67
C ASN A 752 -6.62 8.41 -16.38
N ARG A 753 -7.71 8.15 -15.65
CA ARG A 753 -9.08 8.05 -16.20
C ARG A 753 -9.49 9.28 -17.03
N ARG A 754 -10.08 9.06 -18.21
CA ARG A 754 -10.62 10.11 -19.09
C ARG A 754 -11.53 11.08 -18.34
N ALA A 755 -11.12 12.36 -18.30
CA ALA A 755 -11.84 13.41 -17.60
C ALA A 755 -13.27 13.57 -18.14
N GLY A 756 -14.25 13.47 -17.23
CA GLY A 756 -15.68 13.44 -17.51
C GLY A 756 -16.30 12.03 -17.49
N MET A 757 -15.51 10.95 -17.52
CA MET A 757 -16.00 9.62 -17.16
C MET A 757 -15.98 9.44 -15.64
N GLN A 758 -16.92 8.65 -15.13
CA GLN A 758 -16.92 8.22 -13.72
C GLN A 758 -16.38 6.78 -13.60
N LEU A 759 -16.19 6.33 -12.37
CA LEU A 759 -15.24 5.28 -11.97
C LEU A 759 -15.70 3.87 -12.36
N GLU A 760 -17.01 3.59 -12.26
CA GLU A 760 -17.61 2.29 -12.59
C GLU A 760 -17.63 2.01 -14.10
N ALA A 761 -17.37 3.02 -14.93
CA ALA A 761 -17.25 2.86 -16.37
C ALA A 761 -16.02 2.04 -16.81
N PHE A 762 -15.10 1.74 -15.87
CA PHE A 762 -13.80 1.11 -16.10
C PHE A 762 -13.73 -0.39 -15.71
N PRO A 763 -14.25 -0.86 -14.56
CA PRO A 763 -14.26 -2.28 -14.21
C PRO A 763 -15.38 -3.06 -14.89
N GLU A 764 -16.62 -2.93 -14.40
CA GLU A 764 -17.67 -3.89 -14.71
C GLU A 764 -18.19 -3.75 -16.14
N GLY A 765 -18.21 -4.88 -16.87
CA GLY A 765 -18.50 -4.90 -18.30
C GLY A 765 -17.41 -4.26 -19.17
N MET A 766 -16.18 -4.10 -18.66
CA MET A 766 -15.04 -3.52 -19.37
C MET A 766 -13.71 -4.26 -19.05
N LEU A 767 -13.00 -3.91 -17.97
CA LEU A 767 -11.69 -4.49 -17.63
C LEU A 767 -11.73 -5.61 -16.57
N GLN A 768 -12.84 -5.72 -15.82
CA GLN A 768 -13.11 -6.80 -14.87
C GLN A 768 -13.19 -8.16 -15.59
N ALA A 769 -12.77 -9.24 -14.92
CA ALA A 769 -12.97 -10.60 -15.42
C ALA A 769 -14.48 -10.95 -15.46
N PRO A 770 -15.00 -11.54 -16.55
CA PRO A 770 -16.39 -11.98 -16.62
C PRO A 770 -16.76 -12.97 -15.51
N ASP A 771 -17.90 -12.74 -14.86
CA ASP A 771 -18.40 -13.48 -13.69
C ASP A 771 -18.40 -15.01 -13.87
N ARG A 772 -18.58 -15.49 -15.11
CA ARG A 772 -18.51 -16.90 -15.50
C ARG A 772 -18.35 -17.10 -17.02
N VAL A 773 -17.79 -18.26 -17.39
CA VAL A 773 -17.47 -18.68 -18.77
C VAL A 773 -18.61 -18.62 -19.79
N ASP A 774 -19.87 -18.76 -19.34
CA ASP A 774 -21.08 -18.84 -20.17
C ASP A 774 -21.97 -17.58 -20.08
N TYR A 775 -21.47 -16.48 -19.52
CA TYR A 775 -22.21 -15.22 -19.46
C TYR A 775 -22.04 -14.44 -20.77
N PRO A 776 -23.10 -14.12 -21.55
CA PRO A 776 -22.89 -13.53 -22.86
C PRO A 776 -22.69 -12.01 -22.76
N ILE A 777 -21.49 -11.59 -22.37
CA ILE A 777 -21.05 -10.19 -22.33
C ILE A 777 -19.87 -9.96 -23.28
N ILE A 778 -19.65 -8.72 -23.74
CA ILE A 778 -18.39 -8.37 -24.41
C ILE A 778 -17.29 -8.30 -23.33
N GLY A 779 -16.22 -9.07 -23.50
CA GLY A 779 -15.09 -9.12 -22.55
C GLY A 779 -14.16 -10.32 -22.77
N PHE A 780 -13.08 -10.36 -21.99
CA PHE A 780 -12.07 -11.42 -22.01
C PHE A 780 -11.88 -12.01 -20.61
N ASN A 781 -11.73 -13.33 -20.54
CA ASN A 781 -11.44 -14.05 -19.31
C ASN A 781 -9.96 -13.86 -18.96
N SER A 782 -9.72 -13.06 -17.92
CA SER A 782 -8.39 -12.77 -17.38
C SER A 782 -8.10 -13.51 -16.07
N LEU A 783 -8.90 -14.51 -15.67
CA LEU A 783 -8.81 -15.10 -14.33
C LEU A 783 -8.74 -16.64 -14.31
N SER A 784 -9.70 -17.34 -14.93
CA SER A 784 -9.90 -18.78 -14.73
C SER A 784 -9.38 -19.64 -15.89
N ASP A 785 -8.91 -20.87 -15.63
CA ASP A 785 -8.74 -21.88 -16.68
C ASP A 785 -9.99 -22.75 -16.82
N TYR A 786 -10.59 -22.74 -18.00
CA TYR A 786 -11.73 -23.54 -18.41
C TYR A 786 -11.35 -24.65 -19.42
N SER A 787 -10.08 -25.08 -19.46
CA SER A 787 -9.57 -26.14 -20.36
C SER A 787 -10.36 -27.46 -20.26
N GLY A 788 -10.93 -27.77 -19.10
CA GLY A 788 -11.82 -28.92 -18.88
C GLY A 788 -13.32 -28.68 -19.17
N HIS A 789 -13.74 -27.46 -19.54
CA HIS A 789 -15.15 -27.11 -19.71
C HIS A 789 -15.70 -27.56 -21.07
N THR A 790 -16.71 -28.43 -21.05
CA THR A 790 -17.36 -28.96 -22.26
C THR A 790 -18.68 -28.25 -22.61
N GLY A 791 -19.17 -27.34 -21.77
CA GLY A 791 -20.44 -26.63 -21.96
C GLY A 791 -20.35 -25.44 -22.93
N THR A 792 -21.37 -24.59 -22.90
CA THR A 792 -21.39 -23.31 -23.62
C THR A 792 -20.31 -22.37 -23.06
N ARG A 793 -19.61 -21.65 -23.94
CA ARG A 793 -18.54 -20.71 -23.60
C ARG A 793 -18.59 -19.48 -24.50
N TYR A 794 -18.44 -18.30 -23.91
CA TYR A 794 -18.42 -17.02 -24.63
C TYR A 794 -17.11 -16.23 -24.47
N HIS A 795 -16.25 -16.61 -23.53
CA HIS A 795 -14.93 -16.00 -23.32
C HIS A 795 -13.80 -17.00 -23.60
N ASN A 796 -12.57 -16.52 -23.83
CA ASN A 796 -11.38 -17.35 -23.98
C ASN A 796 -11.21 -18.36 -22.83
N VAL A 797 -10.59 -19.50 -23.15
CA VAL A 797 -10.48 -20.67 -22.27
C VAL A 797 -9.67 -20.37 -21.01
N SER A 798 -8.58 -19.62 -21.13
CA SER A 798 -7.72 -19.22 -20.00
C SER A 798 -6.92 -17.95 -20.31
N PRO A 799 -6.28 -17.32 -19.30
CA PRO A 799 -5.44 -16.12 -19.51
C PRO A 799 -4.20 -16.39 -20.38
N GLU A 800 -3.80 -17.66 -20.51
CA GLU A 800 -2.73 -18.11 -21.42
C GLU A 800 -3.10 -18.01 -22.91
N ARG A 801 -4.34 -17.62 -23.24
CA ARG A 801 -4.68 -17.13 -24.59
C ARG A 801 -3.84 -15.91 -24.99
N PHE A 802 -3.39 -15.09 -24.03
CA PHE A 802 -2.74 -13.82 -24.30
C PHE A 802 -1.27 -13.83 -23.85
N GLN A 803 -0.35 -13.92 -24.81
CA GLN A 803 1.09 -13.91 -24.55
C GLN A 803 1.72 -12.52 -24.81
N ASN A 804 0.95 -11.58 -25.34
CA ASN A 804 1.33 -10.19 -25.62
C ASN A 804 0.07 -9.33 -25.91
N SER A 805 0.21 -8.01 -26.03
CA SER A 805 -0.90 -7.09 -26.36
C SER A 805 -1.56 -7.36 -27.73
N ALA A 806 -0.83 -7.90 -28.71
CA ALA A 806 -1.37 -8.22 -30.03
C ALA A 806 -2.23 -9.50 -30.03
N ASP A 807 -2.01 -10.46 -29.12
CA ASP A 807 -2.92 -11.58 -28.91
C ASP A 807 -4.31 -11.13 -28.42
N LEU A 808 -4.32 -10.16 -27.49
CA LEU A 808 -5.57 -9.56 -27.00
C LEU A 808 -6.28 -8.79 -28.12
N GLN A 809 -5.52 -8.02 -28.91
CA GLN A 809 -6.07 -7.38 -30.11
C GLN A 809 -6.66 -8.42 -31.08
N GLN A 810 -5.94 -9.49 -31.39
CA GLN A 810 -6.40 -10.54 -32.32
C GLN A 810 -7.68 -11.23 -31.83
N TYR A 811 -7.75 -11.57 -30.54
CA TYR A 811 -8.96 -12.14 -29.94
C TYR A 811 -10.16 -11.20 -30.09
N MET A 812 -9.97 -9.92 -29.79
CA MET A 812 -11.02 -8.91 -29.93
C MET A 812 -11.39 -8.63 -31.39
N GLN A 813 -10.45 -8.73 -32.33
CA GLN A 813 -10.72 -8.66 -33.77
C GLN A 813 -11.60 -9.82 -34.25
N GLY A 814 -11.32 -11.06 -33.83
CA GLY A 814 -12.16 -12.21 -34.19
C GLY A 814 -13.54 -12.17 -33.52
N LEU A 815 -13.61 -11.65 -32.29
CA LEU A 815 -14.86 -11.37 -31.59
C LEU A 815 -15.71 -10.34 -32.35
N PHE A 816 -15.12 -9.22 -32.80
CA PHE A 816 -15.83 -8.19 -33.55
C PHE A 816 -16.09 -8.55 -35.02
N ASP A 817 -15.24 -9.36 -35.67
CA ASP A 817 -15.55 -10.03 -36.95
C ASP A 817 -16.91 -10.75 -36.84
N LEU A 818 -17.13 -11.50 -35.76
CA LEU A 818 -18.37 -12.23 -35.54
C LEU A 818 -19.53 -11.34 -35.09
N ILE A 819 -19.32 -10.46 -34.11
CA ILE A 819 -20.36 -9.53 -33.64
C ILE A 819 -20.90 -8.70 -34.81
N TYR A 820 -20.04 -8.04 -35.60
CA TYR A 820 -20.50 -7.24 -36.73
C TYR A 820 -21.19 -8.08 -37.81
N THR A 821 -20.76 -9.33 -38.05
CA THR A 821 -21.44 -10.25 -38.98
C THR A 821 -22.86 -10.61 -38.49
N LEU A 822 -23.02 -10.88 -37.20
CA LEU A 822 -24.32 -11.23 -36.58
C LEU A 822 -25.23 -10.00 -36.36
N GLU A 823 -24.66 -8.82 -36.13
CA GLU A 823 -25.39 -7.53 -36.09
C GLU A 823 -25.83 -7.09 -37.48
N TYR A 824 -25.03 -7.33 -38.52
CA TYR A 824 -25.41 -7.08 -39.91
C TYR A 824 -26.54 -8.02 -40.35
N ALA A 825 -26.43 -9.33 -40.07
CA ALA A 825 -27.48 -10.29 -40.40
C ALA A 825 -28.82 -10.00 -39.68
N GLU A 826 -28.79 -9.67 -38.38
CA GLU A 826 -30.00 -9.26 -37.63
C GLU A 826 -30.58 -7.97 -38.22
N GLY A 827 -29.75 -6.94 -38.45
CA GLY A 827 -30.19 -5.67 -39.03
C GLY A 827 -30.87 -5.90 -40.38
N THR A 828 -30.25 -6.66 -41.28
CA THR A 828 -30.82 -7.02 -42.59
C THR A 828 -32.11 -7.86 -42.47
N ALA A 829 -32.28 -8.68 -41.44
CA ALA A 829 -33.52 -9.44 -41.19
C ALA A 829 -34.67 -8.55 -40.70
N ILE A 830 -34.38 -7.54 -39.86
CA ILE A 830 -35.37 -6.58 -39.35
C ILE A 830 -35.78 -5.56 -40.42
N LEU A 831 -34.82 -5.10 -41.24
CA LEU A 831 -35.06 -4.15 -42.33
C LEU A 831 -35.95 -4.70 -43.46
N LYS A 832 -36.17 -6.02 -43.51
CA LYS A 832 -37.18 -6.67 -44.38
C LYS A 832 -38.61 -6.55 -43.85
N GLN A 833 -38.80 -6.27 -42.56
CA GLN A 833 -40.11 -6.11 -41.94
C GLN A 833 -40.72 -4.74 -42.27
N ASP A 834 -42.02 -4.59 -42.06
CA ASP A 834 -42.72 -3.32 -42.21
C ASP A 834 -42.29 -2.27 -41.16
N LYS A 835 -42.62 -1.00 -41.42
CA LYS A 835 -42.17 0.13 -40.59
C LYS A 835 -42.80 0.17 -39.18
N ASP A 836 -43.92 -0.50 -38.93
CA ASP A 836 -44.50 -0.58 -37.57
C ASP A 836 -43.87 -1.73 -36.76
N THR A 837 -43.50 -2.83 -37.42
CA THR A 837 -42.68 -3.91 -36.83
C THR A 837 -41.25 -3.44 -36.55
N GLN A 838 -40.62 -2.70 -37.48
CA GLN A 838 -39.30 -2.08 -37.24
C GLN A 838 -39.32 -1.15 -36.02
N ARG A 839 -40.39 -0.34 -35.86
CA ARG A 839 -40.53 0.55 -34.69
C ARG A 839 -40.57 -0.22 -33.37
N GLN A 840 -41.24 -1.37 -33.35
CA GLN A 840 -41.30 -2.24 -32.18
C GLN A 840 -39.96 -2.89 -31.85
N TRP A 841 -39.09 -3.16 -32.83
CA TRP A 841 -37.77 -3.77 -32.60
C TRP A 841 -36.69 -2.76 -32.16
N PHE A 842 -36.82 -1.50 -32.57
CA PHE A 842 -35.76 -0.49 -32.39
C PHE A 842 -36.02 0.52 -31.26
N HIS A 843 -34.91 0.95 -30.66
CA HIS A 843 -34.75 2.14 -29.80
C HIS A 843 -33.69 3.05 -30.41
N LYS A 844 -33.69 4.32 -30.00
CA LYS A 844 -32.59 5.25 -30.25
C LYS A 844 -31.61 5.18 -29.08
N LEU A 845 -30.31 5.23 -29.37
CA LEU A 845 -29.25 5.46 -28.37
C LEU A 845 -28.56 6.79 -28.68
N GLU A 846 -28.75 7.78 -27.82
CA GLU A 846 -28.08 9.09 -27.93
C GLU A 846 -27.39 9.46 -26.61
N THR A 847 -26.50 10.45 -26.63
CA THR A 847 -25.86 11.00 -25.42
C THR A 847 -26.38 12.42 -25.18
N LYS A 848 -26.80 12.72 -23.96
CA LYS A 848 -27.14 14.08 -23.51
C LYS A 848 -26.11 14.60 -22.50
N GLU A 849 -25.98 15.92 -22.42
CA GLU A 849 -25.31 16.58 -21.28
C GLU A 849 -26.25 16.62 -20.05
N LYS A 850 -25.79 16.12 -18.90
CA LYS A 850 -26.49 16.19 -17.60
C LYS A 850 -25.55 16.75 -16.54
N LEU A 851 -25.93 17.84 -15.88
CA LEU A 851 -25.32 18.21 -14.60
C LEU A 851 -25.81 17.24 -13.54
N ILE A 852 -24.89 16.52 -12.89
CA ILE A 852 -25.21 15.57 -11.82
C ILE A 852 -25.26 16.34 -10.49
N PRO A 853 -26.39 16.31 -9.74
CA PRO A 853 -26.50 17.00 -8.46
C PRO A 853 -25.45 16.52 -7.45
N GLY A 854 -24.76 17.46 -6.80
CA GLY A 854 -23.64 17.16 -5.89
C GLY A 854 -22.30 16.88 -6.57
N ALA A 855 -22.24 16.87 -7.91
CA ALA A 855 -21.03 16.71 -8.70
C ALA A 855 -20.88 17.81 -9.77
N GLU A 856 -21.54 18.96 -9.58
CA GLU A 856 -21.62 20.03 -10.59
C GLU A 856 -20.27 20.72 -10.87
N GLU A 857 -19.29 20.62 -9.97
CA GLU A 857 -17.95 21.19 -10.15
C GLU A 857 -17.11 20.45 -11.23
N TYR A 858 -17.49 19.21 -11.55
CA TYR A 858 -16.92 18.42 -12.65
C TYR A 858 -17.59 18.70 -14.01
N GLY A 859 -18.58 19.60 -14.04
CA GLY A 859 -19.31 19.99 -15.24
C GLY A 859 -20.43 19.02 -15.65
N PRO A 860 -21.01 19.19 -16.85
CA PRO A 860 -22.04 18.30 -17.35
C PRO A 860 -21.42 17.02 -17.93
N TYR A 861 -21.87 15.89 -17.40
CA TYR A 861 -21.50 14.54 -17.80
C TYR A 861 -22.27 14.11 -19.06
N GLY A 862 -21.68 13.18 -19.83
CA GLY A 862 -22.39 12.46 -20.88
C GLY A 862 -23.27 11.37 -20.26
N VAL A 863 -24.57 11.38 -20.53
CA VAL A 863 -25.51 10.34 -20.07
C VAL A 863 -26.21 9.75 -21.28
N ASN A 864 -26.20 8.41 -21.41
CA ASN A 864 -26.88 7.74 -22.51
C ASN A 864 -28.40 7.70 -22.30
N LEU A 865 -29.15 8.09 -23.33
CA LEU A 865 -30.58 7.86 -23.46
C LEU A 865 -30.79 6.65 -24.37
N LYS A 866 -31.29 5.53 -23.82
CA LYS A 866 -31.75 4.38 -24.62
C LYS A 866 -33.29 4.37 -24.56
N ARG A 867 -33.92 5.01 -25.55
CA ARG A 867 -35.33 5.44 -25.53
C ARG A 867 -36.11 5.09 -26.80
N ASP A 868 -37.41 5.33 -26.74
CA ASP A 868 -38.30 5.28 -27.89
C ASP A 868 -37.99 6.38 -28.93
N PHE A 869 -38.19 6.07 -30.23
CA PHE A 869 -38.21 7.08 -31.28
C PHE A 869 -39.54 7.85 -31.21
N THR A 870 -39.47 9.18 -31.15
CA THR A 870 -40.66 10.05 -31.22
C THR A 870 -41.40 9.89 -32.56
N ASP A 871 -42.66 10.29 -32.63
CA ASP A 871 -43.41 10.26 -33.90
C ASP A 871 -42.77 11.14 -34.98
N GLU A 872 -42.11 12.24 -34.63
CA GLU A 872 -41.46 13.12 -35.60
C GLU A 872 -40.15 12.51 -36.13
N GLU A 873 -39.30 11.96 -35.26
CA GLU A 873 -38.12 11.19 -35.68
C GLU A 873 -38.53 9.97 -36.52
N TRP A 874 -39.46 9.15 -36.02
CA TRP A 874 -39.83 7.92 -36.71
C TRP A 874 -40.48 8.17 -38.07
N ASN A 875 -41.30 9.21 -38.22
CA ASN A 875 -41.90 9.53 -39.52
C ASN A 875 -40.92 10.18 -40.51
N SER A 876 -39.84 10.83 -40.05
CA SER A 876 -38.86 11.49 -40.92
C SER A 876 -37.74 10.56 -41.43
N ILE A 877 -37.41 9.48 -40.71
CA ILE A 877 -36.40 8.50 -41.13
C ILE A 877 -36.95 7.42 -42.06
N GLU A 878 -36.10 6.87 -42.94
CA GLU A 878 -36.39 5.71 -43.78
C GLU A 878 -35.21 4.74 -43.72
N LEU A 879 -35.35 3.65 -42.96
CA LEU A 879 -34.28 2.68 -42.72
C LEU A 879 -34.34 1.56 -43.78
N LYS A 880 -33.24 1.34 -44.52
CA LYS A 880 -33.15 0.31 -45.59
C LYS A 880 -31.88 -0.53 -45.53
N THR A 881 -30.84 -0.02 -44.88
CA THR A 881 -29.49 -0.59 -44.80
C THR A 881 -28.97 -0.48 -43.37
N VAL A 882 -27.92 -1.25 -43.06
CA VAL A 882 -27.25 -1.15 -41.75
C VAL A 882 -26.54 0.20 -41.59
N ASP A 883 -26.05 0.81 -42.67
CA ASP A 883 -25.55 2.19 -42.68
C ASP A 883 -26.62 3.20 -42.22
N ASP A 884 -27.90 3.01 -42.56
CA ASP A 884 -29.01 3.85 -42.06
C ASP A 884 -29.25 3.66 -40.55
N LEU A 885 -29.05 2.43 -40.03
CA LEU A 885 -29.13 2.15 -38.58
C LEU A 885 -28.03 2.87 -37.81
N VAL A 886 -26.81 2.92 -38.39
CA VAL A 886 -25.68 3.68 -37.86
C VAL A 886 -25.92 5.18 -37.97
N ASP A 887 -26.47 5.67 -39.09
CA ASP A 887 -26.73 7.10 -39.30
C ASP A 887 -27.75 7.67 -38.32
N ASN A 888 -28.82 6.93 -38.04
CA ASN A 888 -29.93 7.36 -37.18
C ASN A 888 -29.78 6.94 -35.70
N ASP A 889 -28.59 6.46 -35.32
CA ASP A 889 -28.21 6.02 -33.98
C ASP A 889 -29.17 5.00 -33.36
N VAL A 890 -29.41 3.92 -34.10
CA VAL A 890 -30.33 2.82 -33.74
C VAL A 890 -29.65 1.75 -32.86
N THR A 891 -30.41 1.21 -31.92
CA THR A 891 -30.11 -0.03 -31.18
C THR A 891 -31.38 -0.88 -31.05
N VAL A 892 -31.28 -2.15 -30.67
CA VAL A 892 -32.45 -2.99 -30.40
C VAL A 892 -33.07 -2.69 -29.03
N ARG A 893 -34.38 -2.89 -28.86
CA ARG A 893 -35.01 -2.80 -27.54
C ARG A 893 -34.55 -3.90 -26.58
N ARG A 894 -34.42 -5.12 -27.12
CA ARG A 894 -34.03 -6.37 -26.44
C ARG A 894 -32.81 -6.20 -25.52
N GLU A 895 -33.05 -6.16 -24.21
CA GLU A 895 -32.00 -6.13 -23.17
C GLU A 895 -32.59 -6.42 -21.79
N SER A 896 -31.87 -7.18 -20.95
CA SER A 896 -32.29 -7.41 -19.55
C SER A 896 -32.02 -6.19 -18.67
N ALA A 897 -32.89 -5.96 -17.67
CA ALA A 897 -32.64 -4.97 -16.61
C ALA A 897 -31.36 -5.29 -15.81
N ASN A 898 -30.95 -6.56 -15.75
CA ASN A 898 -29.71 -7.01 -15.11
C ASN A 898 -28.46 -6.82 -16.01
N ARG A 899 -28.53 -5.93 -17.01
CA ARG A 899 -27.41 -5.56 -17.90
C ARG A 899 -27.24 -4.07 -18.07
N ILE A 900 -28.34 -3.32 -18.08
CA ILE A 900 -28.30 -1.86 -18.13
C ILE A 900 -29.15 -1.34 -16.99
N GLU A 901 -28.47 -0.80 -15.99
CA GLU A 901 -29.12 -0.09 -14.90
C GLU A 901 -29.72 1.22 -15.43
N ARG A 902 -30.90 1.58 -14.92
CA ARG A 902 -31.65 2.76 -15.36
C ARG A 902 -31.75 3.76 -14.23
N ASP A 903 -31.71 5.04 -14.57
CA ASP A 903 -31.96 6.11 -13.60
C ASP A 903 -33.37 5.91 -12.99
N PRO A 904 -33.50 5.78 -11.65
CA PRO A 904 -34.79 5.49 -11.01
C PRO A 904 -35.86 6.56 -11.24
N ASP A 905 -35.47 7.82 -11.43
CA ASP A 905 -36.37 8.94 -11.70
C ASP A 905 -36.63 9.14 -13.21
N ASN A 906 -35.75 8.64 -14.08
CA ASN A 906 -35.97 8.61 -15.53
C ASN A 906 -35.52 7.31 -16.22
N PRO A 907 -36.40 6.30 -16.36
CA PRO A 907 -36.05 5.02 -16.96
C PRO A 907 -35.54 5.04 -18.43
N GLU A 908 -35.68 6.15 -19.16
CA GLU A 908 -35.06 6.32 -20.49
C GLU A 908 -33.54 6.57 -20.41
N GLU A 909 -33.05 7.10 -19.28
CA GLU A 909 -31.63 7.26 -18.99
C GLU A 909 -31.01 5.94 -18.57
N VAL A 910 -29.91 5.58 -19.20
CA VAL A 910 -28.91 4.67 -18.63
C VAL A 910 -28.33 5.36 -17.41
N MET A 911 -28.23 4.65 -16.28
CA MET A 911 -27.64 5.21 -15.07
C MET A 911 -26.17 5.59 -15.35
N ASN A 912 -25.77 6.82 -15.02
CA ASN A 912 -24.35 7.19 -15.10
C ASN A 912 -23.60 6.45 -14.01
N ASN A 913 -22.39 5.94 -14.28
CA ASN A 913 -21.58 5.23 -13.29
C ASN A 913 -22.33 4.02 -12.69
N GLY A 914 -22.83 3.16 -13.57
CA GLY A 914 -23.53 1.92 -13.22
C GLY A 914 -22.80 0.68 -13.73
N TYR A 915 -23.22 -0.46 -13.23
CA TYR A 915 -22.61 -1.78 -13.45
C TYR A 915 -23.07 -2.41 -14.78
N HIS A 916 -22.81 -1.71 -15.89
CA HIS A 916 -23.38 -2.03 -17.21
C HIS A 916 -22.64 -3.15 -17.97
N LYS A 917 -23.38 -4.16 -18.41
CA LYS A 917 -22.86 -5.41 -19.01
C LYS A 917 -23.33 -5.62 -20.45
N LEU A 918 -22.60 -5.01 -21.39
CA LEU A 918 -22.83 -5.08 -22.84
C LEU A 918 -23.08 -6.51 -23.32
N SER A 919 -24.25 -6.77 -23.90
CA SER A 919 -24.59 -8.08 -24.46
C SER A 919 -23.87 -8.37 -25.78
N LEU A 920 -23.41 -9.61 -25.96
CA LEU A 920 -22.93 -10.12 -27.26
C LEU A 920 -24.04 -10.16 -28.32
N PHE A 921 -25.32 -10.20 -27.91
CA PHE A 921 -26.44 -10.55 -28.78
C PHE A 921 -27.46 -9.42 -29.02
N ALA A 922 -27.26 -8.25 -28.40
CA ALA A 922 -28.08 -7.06 -28.58
C ALA A 922 -27.31 -6.00 -29.39
N PRO A 923 -27.66 -5.77 -30.68
CA PRO A 923 -26.94 -4.82 -31.53
C PRO A 923 -26.89 -3.38 -31.03
N ILE A 924 -25.70 -2.78 -31.11
CA ILE A 924 -25.48 -1.33 -30.96
C ILE A 924 -24.84 -0.81 -32.25
N TRP A 925 -25.69 -0.59 -33.26
CA TRP A 925 -25.29 0.12 -34.50
C TRP A 925 -25.00 1.59 -34.23
N ALA A 926 -25.70 2.17 -33.26
CA ALA A 926 -25.51 3.53 -32.78
C ALA A 926 -24.05 3.88 -32.42
N THR A 927 -23.77 5.16 -32.57
CA THR A 927 -22.48 5.80 -32.26
C THR A 927 -22.60 6.70 -31.04
N ALA A 928 -23.72 7.43 -30.90
CA ALA A 928 -24.04 8.31 -29.78
C ALA A 928 -22.93 9.31 -29.38
N THR A 929 -22.04 9.65 -30.33
CA THR A 929 -20.89 10.54 -30.15
C THR A 929 -21.30 11.95 -29.76
N THR A 930 -20.45 12.65 -29.01
CA THR A 930 -20.73 14.00 -28.52
C THR A 930 -19.47 14.87 -28.50
N GLU A 931 -19.64 16.19 -28.44
CA GLU A 931 -18.53 17.17 -28.32
C GLU A 931 -17.97 17.26 -26.88
N ARG A 932 -18.22 16.21 -26.08
CA ARG A 932 -17.74 16.00 -24.71
C ARG A 932 -17.42 14.51 -24.50
N VAL A 933 -17.56 14.01 -23.28
CA VAL A 933 -17.54 12.59 -22.92
C VAL A 933 -18.83 11.87 -23.33
N PRO A 934 -18.72 10.61 -23.78
CA PRO A 934 -19.86 9.72 -24.01
C PRO A 934 -20.56 9.35 -22.69
N GLY A 935 -21.71 8.69 -22.77
CA GLY A 935 -22.26 7.94 -21.64
C GLY A 935 -21.62 6.56 -21.47
N ASP A 936 -21.76 5.99 -20.27
CA ASP A 936 -21.29 4.67 -19.82
C ASP A 936 -21.37 3.52 -20.85
N LEU A 937 -22.48 3.41 -21.58
CA LEU A 937 -22.73 2.32 -22.53
C LEU A 937 -21.94 2.51 -23.82
N SER A 938 -21.92 3.75 -24.31
CA SER A 938 -21.20 4.13 -25.53
C SER A 938 -19.70 4.13 -25.31
N PHE A 939 -19.25 4.50 -24.11
CA PHE A 939 -17.86 4.41 -23.68
C PHE A 939 -17.34 2.98 -23.76
N ARG A 940 -18.00 2.03 -23.07
CA ARG A 940 -17.63 0.60 -23.09
C ARG A 940 -17.62 0.02 -24.50
N ARG A 941 -18.67 0.26 -25.29
CA ARG A 941 -18.78 -0.32 -26.65
C ARG A 941 -17.70 0.24 -27.58
N THR A 942 -17.42 1.54 -27.49
CA THR A 942 -16.37 2.20 -28.29
C THR A 942 -14.97 1.75 -27.89
N ALA A 943 -14.68 1.64 -26.59
CA ALA A 943 -13.39 1.18 -26.08
C ALA A 943 -13.05 -0.23 -26.60
N PHE A 944 -14.03 -1.15 -26.62
CA PHE A 944 -13.85 -2.48 -27.18
C PHE A 944 -13.73 -2.50 -28.72
N GLU A 945 -14.49 -1.67 -29.44
CA GLU A 945 -14.38 -1.54 -30.90
C GLU A 945 -13.00 -0.97 -31.31
N LEU A 946 -12.42 -0.08 -30.50
CA LEU A 946 -11.05 0.42 -30.66
C LEU A 946 -9.98 -0.58 -30.20
N LEU A 947 -10.23 -1.37 -29.16
CA LEU A 947 -9.32 -2.46 -28.74
C LEU A 947 -9.14 -3.49 -29.86
N ALA A 948 -10.19 -3.82 -30.61
CA ALA A 948 -10.09 -4.66 -31.80
C ALA A 948 -9.24 -3.98 -32.90
N GLU A 949 -9.62 -2.80 -33.37
CA GLU A 949 -9.05 -2.26 -34.61
C GLU A 949 -7.71 -1.54 -34.43
N LYS A 950 -7.39 -1.09 -33.22
CA LYS A 950 -6.18 -0.32 -32.90
C LYS A 950 -5.35 -0.93 -31.75
N GLY A 951 -5.86 -1.95 -31.07
CA GLY A 951 -5.17 -2.60 -29.95
C GLY A 951 -5.22 -1.78 -28.67
N TYR A 952 -4.53 -2.29 -27.65
CA TYR A 952 -4.57 -1.74 -26.30
C TYR A 952 -3.94 -0.33 -26.22
N GLU A 953 -2.67 -0.20 -26.61
CA GLU A 953 -1.89 1.04 -26.52
C GLU A 953 -2.31 2.15 -27.50
N ASN A 954 -2.82 1.79 -28.69
CA ASN A 954 -3.13 2.76 -29.76
C ASN A 954 -4.64 2.96 -29.98
N GLY A 955 -5.48 2.26 -29.23
CA GLY A 955 -6.95 2.27 -29.36
C GLY A 955 -7.66 2.46 -28.04
N MET A 956 -7.56 1.45 -27.17
CA MET A 956 -8.30 1.41 -25.90
C MET A 956 -7.80 2.46 -24.90
N VAL A 957 -6.51 2.44 -24.56
CA VAL A 957 -5.92 3.38 -23.58
C VAL A 957 -6.06 4.86 -24.02
N PRO A 958 -5.79 5.26 -25.29
CA PRO A 958 -5.99 6.64 -25.73
C PRO A 958 -7.45 7.13 -25.70
N TYR A 959 -8.42 6.21 -25.73
CA TYR A 959 -9.85 6.53 -25.61
C TYR A 959 -10.38 6.50 -24.18
N MET A 960 -9.74 5.72 -23.30
CA MET A 960 -10.12 5.59 -21.89
C MET A 960 -9.40 6.55 -20.95
N SER A 961 -8.35 7.26 -21.40
CA SER A 961 -7.47 8.05 -20.53
C SER A 961 -7.40 9.56 -20.83
N ASN A 962 -6.60 10.30 -20.06
CA ASN A 962 -6.27 11.71 -20.33
C ASN A 962 -5.08 11.90 -21.29
N GLN A 963 -4.68 10.90 -22.09
CA GLN A 963 -3.55 11.01 -23.02
C GLN A 963 -3.59 12.23 -23.95
N TYR A 964 -4.81 12.66 -24.33
CA TYR A 964 -5.04 13.86 -25.15
C TYR A 964 -5.66 15.04 -24.38
N LYS A 965 -5.66 15.02 -23.03
CA LYS A 965 -6.22 16.10 -22.22
C LYS A 965 -5.42 17.40 -22.41
N GLN A 966 -6.15 18.50 -22.57
CA GLN A 966 -5.56 19.84 -22.66
C GLN A 966 -5.53 20.45 -21.24
N ALA A 967 -4.45 21.19 -20.92
CA ALA A 967 -4.14 21.60 -19.54
C ALA A 967 -5.27 22.38 -18.83
N ASP A 968 -6.03 23.19 -19.57
CA ASP A 968 -7.14 24.01 -19.05
C ASP A 968 -8.53 23.37 -19.32
N SER A 969 -8.64 22.05 -19.46
CA SER A 969 -9.89 21.37 -19.83
C SER A 969 -10.24 20.17 -18.93
N ASP A 970 -11.42 20.21 -18.32
CA ASP A 970 -11.95 19.14 -17.44
C ASP A 970 -12.69 18.02 -18.20
N VAL A 971 -12.67 18.04 -19.54
CA VAL A 971 -13.31 17.06 -20.42
C VAL A 971 -12.37 16.70 -21.56
N VAL A 972 -12.24 15.41 -21.89
CA VAL A 972 -11.59 14.98 -23.14
C VAL A 972 -12.68 14.58 -24.14
N PRO A 973 -12.94 15.37 -25.20
CA PRO A 973 -14.05 15.10 -26.11
C PRO A 973 -13.71 14.04 -27.15
N ASP A 974 -14.73 13.28 -27.59
CA ASP A 974 -14.61 12.25 -28.62
C ASP A 974 -13.95 12.79 -29.91
N SER A 975 -14.36 14.00 -30.34
CA SER A 975 -13.84 14.68 -31.54
C SER A 975 -12.33 15.00 -31.46
N LEU A 976 -11.76 15.14 -30.26
CA LEU A 976 -10.30 15.29 -30.08
C LEU A 976 -9.58 13.95 -30.13
N ILE A 977 -10.15 12.91 -29.51
CA ILE A 977 -9.53 11.57 -29.48
C ILE A 977 -9.51 10.96 -30.88
N PHE A 978 -10.67 10.90 -31.55
CA PHE A 978 -10.78 10.28 -32.87
C PHE A 978 -9.96 11.01 -33.95
N ALA A 979 -9.79 12.33 -33.84
CA ALA A 979 -8.88 13.08 -34.72
C ALA A 979 -7.41 12.62 -34.62
N ASN A 980 -7.00 11.99 -33.51
CA ASN A 980 -5.67 11.42 -33.32
C ASN A 980 -5.59 9.91 -33.67
N ILE A 981 -6.58 9.10 -33.26
CA ILE A 981 -6.53 7.62 -33.42
C ILE A 981 -7.30 7.06 -34.65
N LEU A 982 -8.21 7.83 -35.25
CA LEU A 982 -8.95 7.51 -36.48
C LEU A 982 -8.72 8.52 -37.63
N PRO A 983 -7.48 8.97 -37.91
CA PRO A 983 -7.21 10.00 -38.92
C PRO A 983 -7.59 9.58 -40.34
N GLU A 984 -7.54 8.27 -40.66
CA GLU A 984 -7.97 7.73 -41.96
C GLU A 984 -9.49 7.81 -42.19
N TYR A 985 -10.27 7.95 -41.11
CA TYR A 985 -11.70 8.23 -41.13
C TYR A 985 -12.01 9.73 -40.91
N ASN A 986 -10.99 10.60 -41.04
CA ASN A 986 -11.05 12.05 -40.75
C ASN A 986 -11.44 12.38 -39.30
N GLY A 987 -11.28 11.43 -38.37
CA GLY A 987 -11.74 11.56 -36.98
C GLY A 987 -13.25 11.39 -36.77
N ASP A 988 -13.99 10.92 -37.78
CA ASP A 988 -15.42 10.61 -37.63
C ASP A 988 -15.66 9.14 -37.26
N TYR A 989 -16.19 8.91 -36.06
CA TYR A 989 -16.57 7.58 -35.58
C TYR A 989 -17.69 6.95 -36.40
N LYS A 990 -18.60 7.76 -36.97
CA LYS A 990 -19.73 7.26 -37.76
C LYS A 990 -19.27 6.70 -39.11
N THR A 991 -18.27 7.31 -39.73
CA THR A 991 -17.55 6.77 -40.89
C THR A 991 -16.75 5.51 -40.52
N PHE A 992 -16.04 5.49 -39.37
CA PHE A 992 -15.34 4.28 -38.89
C PHE A 992 -16.32 3.10 -38.67
N LYS A 993 -17.40 3.30 -37.92
CA LYS A 993 -18.41 2.29 -37.60
C LYS A 993 -19.00 1.65 -38.87
N LYS A 994 -19.33 2.46 -39.88
CA LYS A 994 -19.76 1.96 -41.20
C LYS A 994 -18.66 1.19 -41.91
N ALA A 995 -17.43 1.70 -41.93
CA ALA A 995 -16.31 1.02 -42.56
C ALA A 995 -16.07 -0.38 -41.99
N MET A 996 -16.26 -0.58 -40.68
CA MET A 996 -16.14 -1.90 -40.05
C MET A 996 -17.22 -2.88 -40.55
N TYR A 997 -18.50 -2.47 -40.57
CA TYR A 997 -19.55 -3.30 -41.20
C TYR A 997 -19.23 -3.59 -42.67
N GLN A 998 -18.84 -2.58 -43.45
CA GLN A 998 -18.56 -2.72 -44.88
C GLN A 998 -17.34 -3.61 -45.17
N GLU A 999 -16.34 -3.64 -44.30
CA GLU A 999 -15.20 -4.56 -44.39
C GLU A 999 -15.65 -6.02 -44.14
N ARG A 1000 -16.46 -6.27 -43.11
CA ARG A 1000 -16.99 -7.61 -42.82
C ARG A 1000 -17.98 -8.07 -43.89
N VAL A 1001 -18.79 -7.16 -44.46
CA VAL A 1001 -19.64 -7.40 -45.64
C VAL A 1001 -18.84 -7.89 -46.85
N GLN A 1002 -17.63 -7.36 -47.08
CA GLN A 1002 -16.74 -7.84 -48.15
C GLN A 1002 -16.18 -9.25 -47.89
N LYS A 1003 -16.12 -9.70 -46.63
CA LYS A 1003 -15.63 -11.03 -46.23
C LYS A 1003 -16.72 -12.13 -46.21
N LEU A 1004 -18.02 -11.79 -46.27
CA LEU A 1004 -19.12 -12.76 -46.07
C LEU A 1004 -19.12 -13.97 -47.02
N ALA A 1005 -18.59 -13.82 -48.24
CA ALA A 1005 -18.44 -14.92 -49.20
C ALA A 1005 -17.43 -16.00 -48.75
N PHE A 1006 -16.61 -15.68 -47.74
CA PHE A 1006 -15.53 -16.52 -47.19
C PHE A 1006 -15.85 -17.03 -45.77
N LEU A 1007 -17.07 -16.83 -45.26
CA LEU A 1007 -17.46 -17.29 -43.93
C LEU A 1007 -17.29 -18.81 -43.80
N LYS A 1008 -16.52 -19.28 -42.80
CA LYS A 1008 -16.24 -20.70 -42.57
C LYS A 1008 -17.53 -21.47 -42.23
N PRO A 1009 -17.71 -22.71 -42.73
CA PRO A 1009 -18.77 -23.59 -42.26
C PRO A 1009 -18.66 -23.85 -40.76
N VAL A 1010 -19.78 -23.76 -40.03
CA VAL A 1010 -19.87 -24.04 -38.59
C VAL A 1010 -21.05 -24.96 -38.31
N THR A 1011 -20.94 -25.85 -37.31
CA THR A 1011 -22.04 -26.73 -36.89
C THR A 1011 -22.55 -26.34 -35.51
N ILE A 1012 -23.87 -26.19 -35.40
CA ILE A 1012 -24.59 -25.83 -34.17
C ILE A 1012 -25.67 -26.86 -33.86
N ASN A 1013 -26.17 -26.89 -32.63
CA ASN A 1013 -27.36 -27.65 -32.26
C ASN A 1013 -28.53 -26.69 -32.01
N TYR A 1014 -29.45 -26.58 -32.97
CA TYR A 1014 -30.55 -25.60 -32.95
C TYR A 1014 -31.89 -26.33 -32.94
N ASP A 1015 -32.79 -25.96 -32.00
CA ASP A 1015 -34.04 -26.69 -31.72
C ASP A 1015 -33.87 -28.23 -31.57
N GLY A 1016 -32.72 -28.66 -31.02
CA GLY A 1016 -32.38 -30.06 -30.81
C GLY A 1016 -31.90 -30.82 -32.06
N GLN A 1017 -31.59 -30.11 -33.16
CA GLN A 1017 -31.07 -30.69 -34.39
C GLN A 1017 -29.65 -30.19 -34.68
N GLU A 1018 -28.77 -31.11 -35.06
CA GLU A 1018 -27.43 -30.78 -35.54
C GLU A 1018 -27.53 -30.16 -36.94
N LEU A 1019 -27.05 -28.92 -37.08
CA LEU A 1019 -27.20 -28.09 -38.27
C LEU A 1019 -25.86 -27.46 -38.64
N THR A 1020 -25.34 -27.79 -39.82
CA THR A 1020 -24.18 -27.10 -40.39
C THR A 1020 -24.62 -25.88 -41.18
N VAL A 1021 -24.27 -24.70 -40.71
CA VAL A 1021 -24.38 -23.42 -41.43
C VAL A 1021 -23.16 -23.32 -42.35
N ALA A 1022 -23.33 -23.58 -43.64
CA ALA A 1022 -22.23 -23.77 -44.57
C ALA A 1022 -21.68 -22.48 -45.20
N ASN A 1023 -22.43 -21.36 -45.11
CA ASN A 1023 -22.07 -20.06 -45.65
C ASN A 1023 -22.95 -18.93 -45.04
N TYR A 1024 -22.72 -17.68 -45.45
CA TYR A 1024 -23.53 -16.54 -44.99
C TYR A 1024 -24.99 -16.58 -45.46
N GLU A 1025 -25.30 -17.12 -46.65
CA GLU A 1025 -26.68 -17.20 -47.16
C GLU A 1025 -27.57 -18.00 -46.19
N GLN A 1026 -27.09 -19.16 -45.74
CA GLN A 1026 -27.78 -19.98 -44.73
C GLN A 1026 -27.83 -19.31 -43.35
N LEU A 1027 -26.80 -18.55 -42.96
CA LEU A 1027 -26.82 -17.76 -41.72
C LEU A 1027 -27.93 -16.70 -41.79
N GLN A 1028 -28.07 -16.00 -42.92
CA GLN A 1028 -29.13 -15.01 -43.13
C GLN A 1028 -30.52 -15.66 -43.18
N GLU A 1029 -30.68 -16.83 -43.81
CA GLU A 1029 -31.95 -17.57 -43.80
C GLU A 1029 -32.39 -17.95 -42.38
N LEU A 1030 -31.46 -18.39 -41.52
CA LEU A 1030 -31.73 -18.71 -40.12
C LEU A 1030 -32.03 -17.45 -39.29
N MET A 1031 -31.32 -16.35 -39.54
CA MET A 1031 -31.56 -15.07 -38.88
C MET A 1031 -32.92 -14.47 -39.27
N ASP A 1032 -33.31 -14.56 -40.54
CA ASP A 1032 -34.64 -14.18 -41.03
C ASP A 1032 -35.75 -14.98 -40.34
N GLN A 1033 -35.55 -16.30 -40.18
CA GLN A 1033 -36.48 -17.18 -39.47
C GLN A 1033 -36.54 -16.87 -37.96
N ALA A 1034 -35.41 -16.59 -37.33
CA ALA A 1034 -35.34 -16.24 -35.91
C ALA A 1034 -36.03 -14.89 -35.61
N VAL A 1035 -35.75 -13.86 -36.41
CA VAL A 1035 -36.43 -12.55 -36.32
C VAL A 1035 -37.94 -12.72 -36.57
N LEU A 1036 -38.36 -13.48 -37.59
CA LEU A 1036 -39.78 -13.72 -37.85
C LEU A 1036 -40.48 -14.47 -36.70
N ALA A 1037 -39.82 -15.47 -36.10
CA ALA A 1037 -40.36 -16.19 -34.95
C ALA A 1037 -40.56 -15.27 -33.75
N ASP A 1038 -39.58 -14.39 -33.48
CA ASP A 1038 -39.65 -13.42 -32.39
C ASP A 1038 -40.69 -12.31 -32.64
N VAL A 1039 -40.84 -11.82 -33.88
CA VAL A 1039 -41.93 -10.91 -34.29
C VAL A 1039 -43.30 -11.57 -34.06
N VAL A 1040 -43.47 -12.83 -34.47
CA VAL A 1040 -44.73 -13.58 -34.27
C VAL A 1040 -45.03 -13.86 -32.80
N ALA A 1041 -44.00 -14.01 -31.96
CA ALA A 1041 -44.14 -14.17 -30.51
C ALA A 1041 -44.34 -12.83 -29.77
N GLY A 1042 -43.99 -11.69 -30.38
CA GLY A 1042 -43.95 -10.38 -29.71
C GLY A 1042 -42.70 -10.14 -28.85
N ASN A 1043 -41.64 -10.92 -29.06
CA ASN A 1043 -40.38 -10.92 -28.30
C ASN A 1043 -39.46 -9.72 -28.65
N PHE A 1044 -39.98 -8.50 -28.57
CA PHE A 1044 -39.23 -7.29 -28.93
C PHE A 1044 -38.28 -6.81 -27.82
N THR A 1045 -38.64 -7.02 -26.55
CA THR A 1045 -37.96 -6.43 -25.38
C THR A 1045 -37.27 -7.45 -24.46
N THR A 1046 -37.70 -8.70 -24.47
CA THR A 1046 -37.12 -9.80 -23.66
C THR A 1046 -35.77 -10.24 -24.23
N GLU A 1047 -34.82 -10.66 -23.38
CA GLU A 1047 -33.50 -11.10 -23.86
C GLU A 1047 -33.49 -12.55 -24.40
N ASN A 1048 -34.27 -13.45 -23.79
CA ASN A 1048 -34.36 -14.86 -24.16
C ASN A 1048 -35.28 -15.04 -25.37
N THR A 1049 -34.73 -14.90 -26.57
CA THR A 1049 -35.47 -14.93 -27.85
C THR A 1049 -34.76 -15.83 -28.86
N LYS A 1050 -35.42 -16.19 -29.97
CA LYS A 1050 -34.83 -17.05 -31.02
C LYS A 1050 -33.61 -16.42 -31.68
N VAL A 1051 -33.57 -15.10 -31.83
CA VAL A 1051 -32.36 -14.39 -32.28
C VAL A 1051 -31.21 -14.54 -31.30
N SER A 1052 -31.44 -14.36 -29.99
CA SER A 1052 -30.40 -14.55 -28.97
C SER A 1052 -29.90 -15.99 -28.88
N GLU A 1053 -30.81 -16.98 -28.98
CA GLU A 1053 -30.47 -18.41 -29.02
C GLU A 1053 -29.54 -18.74 -30.20
N LEU A 1054 -29.94 -18.34 -31.42
CA LEU A 1054 -29.14 -18.54 -32.63
C LEU A 1054 -27.76 -17.87 -32.54
N LYS A 1055 -27.70 -16.63 -32.03
CA LYS A 1055 -26.43 -15.91 -31.85
C LYS A 1055 -25.52 -16.59 -30.82
N GLY A 1056 -26.06 -17.06 -29.70
CA GLY A 1056 -25.28 -17.79 -28.69
C GLY A 1056 -24.68 -19.09 -29.21
N LEU A 1057 -25.49 -19.89 -29.91
CA LEU A 1057 -25.03 -21.14 -30.53
C LEU A 1057 -23.94 -20.89 -31.59
N LEU A 1058 -24.10 -19.86 -32.43
CA LEU A 1058 -23.08 -19.48 -33.40
C LEU A 1058 -21.80 -18.97 -32.72
N HIS A 1059 -21.91 -18.17 -31.65
CA HIS A 1059 -20.75 -17.67 -30.92
C HIS A 1059 -19.94 -18.78 -30.26
N ASP A 1060 -20.60 -19.67 -29.51
CA ASP A 1060 -19.95 -20.83 -28.88
C ASP A 1060 -19.21 -21.69 -29.90
N ALA A 1061 -19.86 -21.99 -31.03
CA ALA A 1061 -19.30 -22.84 -32.06
C ALA A 1061 -18.15 -22.17 -32.84
N TYR A 1062 -18.23 -20.86 -33.16
CA TYR A 1062 -17.12 -20.15 -33.81
C TYR A 1062 -15.93 -19.94 -32.88
N LEU A 1063 -16.15 -19.60 -31.60
CA LEU A 1063 -15.09 -19.46 -30.60
C LEU A 1063 -14.29 -20.76 -30.45
N LYS A 1064 -14.98 -21.91 -30.42
CA LYS A 1064 -14.36 -23.25 -30.41
C LYS A 1064 -13.70 -23.62 -31.74
N LEU A 1065 -14.33 -23.33 -32.88
CA LEU A 1065 -13.81 -23.62 -34.23
C LEU A 1065 -12.54 -22.84 -34.56
N THR A 1066 -12.38 -21.64 -34.01
CA THR A 1066 -11.25 -20.73 -34.29
C THR A 1066 -10.07 -20.86 -33.33
N ASP A 1067 -10.17 -21.74 -32.32
CA ASP A 1067 -9.26 -21.83 -31.17
C ASP A 1067 -9.10 -20.46 -30.48
N ASP A 1068 -10.19 -19.95 -29.93
CA ASP A 1068 -10.29 -18.64 -29.27
C ASP A 1068 -9.84 -17.49 -30.16
N TYR A 1069 -10.39 -17.46 -31.39
CA TYR A 1069 -10.09 -16.43 -32.39
C TYR A 1069 -8.59 -16.31 -32.73
N ARG A 1070 -7.78 -17.37 -32.52
CA ARG A 1070 -6.40 -17.45 -33.07
C ARG A 1070 -6.40 -17.56 -34.61
N THR A 1071 -7.51 -17.97 -35.19
CA THR A 1071 -7.79 -17.85 -36.64
C THR A 1071 -9.09 -17.08 -36.87
N SER A 1072 -9.23 -16.36 -38.00
CA SER A 1072 -10.48 -15.65 -38.30
C SER A 1072 -11.65 -16.61 -38.54
N ILE A 1073 -12.88 -16.13 -38.39
CA ILE A 1073 -14.10 -16.84 -38.82
C ILE A 1073 -14.23 -16.93 -40.35
N PHE A 1074 -13.42 -16.19 -41.11
CA PHE A 1074 -13.36 -16.23 -42.57
C PHE A 1074 -12.21 -17.14 -43.06
N THR A 1075 -12.32 -17.66 -44.28
CA THR A 1075 -11.21 -18.34 -44.98
C THR A 1075 -10.27 -17.32 -45.63
N GLU A 1076 -9.02 -17.75 -45.86
CA GLU A 1076 -8.03 -17.04 -46.69
C GLU A 1076 -8.41 -17.03 -48.18
#